data_AF-A0A3D3CFU2-F1
#
_entry.id   AF-A0A3D3CFU2-F1
#
_cell.length_a   1.000
_cell.length_b   1.000
_cell.length_c   1.000
_cell.angle_alpha   90.00
_cell.angle_beta   90.00
_cell.angle_gamma   90.00
#
_symmetry.space_group_name_H-M   'P 1'
#
loop_
_entity.id
_entity.type
_entity.pdbx_description
1 polymer ?
#
loop_
_entity_poly.entity_id
_entity_poly.type
_entity_poly.pdbx_seq_one_letter_code
_entity_poly.pdbx_strand_id
1 'polypeptide(L)'
;MPGAAIGALLGFVLSGTGLGIGIAGFLGISVGTLWMVGASLGSLFDGPDTDLGDSTPNYTFGQLSNTKSQMLPIPIVYGRCRVGGNIFMQTFYDDTLQKMDMLVGVSEGPIQSIKSIYASDTELTDANGDITHELEEVTLNVHLGEPDQVADSRDPSGSTYANVAYVGLTLKAQDGLSGNPTISSIVEGRKIWTPAGTVFSRNPAWIVYDFLTNTRYGVGVPQDLIDLDSFMASADYCDALVEGEPRFTLDYIIDTHRPAVDHLQSMLACFRGYFLARDKIELHVEQAGSVYKALGPDNFVKDSFSWWQKSGDDSPNRITLEWIDPDNHYEQSSAVFEYQEDMQARGVFEKSFSVLGVTRSSQVGRLGNYLMETAKRVQNFCSFQVGLQDADIEAGEIVSLTYPDFTGWDAKPFRVVAVQDQGDSGLVTITCAEYDATVYGDDALPVQTPIVDPTPVTYDDVYALVLDDIGYIAEDGTWFPVIRATWQNPSDYTPAALNVRWRYDGDTEWNLHLNTSRMTTQTTITGLTTGEDLEVWVNCVKPNNGGETTGATATLSVGRDVTPPAAPTSLTATGWFGNIDLEWVNPADKDLNYVEVWENAIDNRATAVKIAETNGTSYQRYVGSFITRYYWVRAVDFSGNVGAWNATAGTAGNSDQENHQDFVDLVLQENPYLAEVQSDLNSAITLGDTTIKTIDLPAYEQRIADRIDEVNDDIMTQVNTYADGTIDAMLDASEAISAVRDAGIITDPATGLTSIYALDAYKTANDARVSTVEVDLDAVESTLTSKVTLAQVDARIAGAVFGDAGELLLSGMDARIVTVEEGLDAVEGTLIEKASVVDVNALGGRIGTAESRLDGQDAEIALLATSQE
;
A
#
# COMPACT_ATOMS: atom_id res chain seq x y z
N MET A 1 27.76 -8.24 42.59
CA MET A 1 26.88 -7.07 42.49
C MET A 1 25.65 -7.53 41.70
N PRO A 2 24.51 -7.80 42.37
CA PRO A 2 23.39 -8.53 41.80
C PRO A 2 22.32 -7.59 41.22
N GLY A 3 22.69 -6.76 40.24
CA GLY A 3 21.79 -5.85 39.50
C GLY A 3 21.76 -6.09 37.98
N ALA A 4 22.61 -6.96 37.45
CA ALA A 4 22.81 -7.12 36.01
C ALA A 4 21.90 -8.18 35.34
N ALA A 5 20.95 -8.78 36.07
CA ALA A 5 20.16 -9.92 35.58
C ALA A 5 18.68 -9.61 35.32
N ILE A 6 18.21 -8.39 35.63
CA ILE A 6 16.80 -8.03 35.53
C ILE A 6 16.51 -7.20 34.26
N GLY A 7 17.50 -6.46 33.74
CA GLY A 7 17.37 -5.72 32.48
C GLY A 7 17.43 -6.58 31.21
N ALA A 8 17.87 -7.84 31.29
CA ALA A 8 18.11 -8.67 30.11
C ALA A 8 16.85 -9.34 29.52
N LEU A 9 15.71 -9.32 30.23
CA LEU A 9 14.46 -9.95 29.76
C LEU A 9 13.42 -8.94 29.24
N LEU A 10 13.56 -7.65 29.56
CA LEU A 10 12.63 -6.59 29.16
C LEU A 10 13.27 -5.55 28.23
N GLY A 11 14.60 -5.50 28.15
CA GLY A 11 15.34 -4.65 27.21
C GLY A 11 15.66 -5.29 25.85
N PHE A 12 15.18 -6.51 25.57
CA PHE A 12 15.54 -7.27 24.36
C PHE A 12 14.38 -7.47 23.35
N VAL A 13 13.24 -6.76 23.48
CA VAL A 13 12.07 -6.96 22.60
C VAL A 13 11.59 -5.64 21.95
N LEU A 14 12.51 -4.80 21.51
CA LEU A 14 12.23 -3.75 20.51
C LEU A 14 13.35 -3.64 19.46
N SER A 15 13.85 -4.79 19.02
CA SER A 15 14.54 -4.90 17.73
C SER A 15 14.15 -6.22 17.11
N GLY A 16 13.25 -6.18 16.12
CA GLY A 16 12.99 -7.32 15.26
C GLY A 16 14.30 -7.69 14.55
N THR A 17 14.90 -8.79 14.99
CA THR A 17 15.69 -9.77 14.23
C THR A 17 16.30 -10.72 15.26
N GLY A 18 15.74 -11.92 15.39
CA GLY A 18 16.41 -13.00 16.10
C GLY A 18 17.55 -13.54 15.24
N LEU A 19 18.77 -13.59 15.78
CA LEU A 19 19.73 -14.69 15.55
C LEU A 19 20.71 -14.74 16.74
N GLY A 20 20.88 -15.94 17.30
CA GLY A 20 21.59 -16.17 18.54
C GLY A 20 23.13 -16.21 18.45
N ILE A 21 23.73 -15.94 19.62
CA ILE A 21 25.02 -16.44 20.15
C ILE A 21 26.29 -16.25 19.30
N GLY A 22 27.15 -15.32 19.72
CA GLY A 22 28.57 -15.31 19.34
C GLY A 22 29.35 -14.14 19.93
N ILE A 23 30.18 -14.41 20.93
CA ILE A 23 31.08 -13.45 21.60
C ILE A 23 32.21 -13.03 20.63
N ALA A 24 32.54 -11.72 20.67
CA ALA A 24 33.79 -11.04 20.24
C ALA A 24 33.88 -10.45 18.82
N GLY A 25 34.16 -9.14 18.76
CA GLY A 25 35.06 -8.57 17.73
C GLY A 25 34.60 -7.30 17.03
N PHE A 26 35.04 -6.15 17.55
CA PHE A 26 35.13 -4.84 16.89
C PHE A 26 35.67 -4.90 15.44
N LEU A 27 35.05 -4.13 14.51
CA LEU A 27 35.63 -3.23 13.49
C LEU A 27 34.87 -3.24 12.15
N GLY A 28 34.26 -2.11 11.79
CA GLY A 28 33.88 -1.82 10.40
C GLY A 28 32.56 -1.09 10.26
N ILE A 29 32.55 0.23 10.50
CA ILE A 29 31.46 1.10 10.03
C ILE A 29 31.59 1.18 8.51
N SER A 30 30.83 0.35 7.79
CA SER A 30 30.56 0.52 6.37
C SER A 30 29.15 1.10 6.22
N VAL A 31 29.13 2.37 5.81
CA VAL A 31 28.11 3.22 5.15
C VAL A 31 26.88 2.52 4.51
N GLY A 32 26.16 1.64 5.23
CA GLY A 32 25.08 0.84 4.62
C GLY A 32 23.93 0.39 5.52
N THR A 33 23.90 0.76 6.80
CA THR A 33 22.84 0.33 7.75
C THR A 33 22.40 1.46 8.68
N LEU A 34 21.92 2.55 8.10
CA LEU A 34 21.26 3.65 8.83
C LEU A 34 19.79 3.76 8.39
N TRP A 35 19.01 2.70 8.57
CA TRP A 35 17.54 2.70 8.34
C TRP A 35 16.71 2.51 9.62
N MET A 36 17.34 2.46 10.80
CA MET A 36 16.69 2.02 12.04
C MET A 36 16.46 3.15 13.06
N VAL A 37 15.99 4.33 12.63
CA VAL A 37 15.76 5.45 13.57
C VAL A 37 14.51 6.32 13.26
N GLY A 38 13.69 5.94 12.27
CA GLY A 38 12.29 6.39 12.20
C GLY A 38 11.37 5.69 13.21
N ALA A 39 11.85 4.58 13.79
CA ALA A 39 11.12 3.67 14.66
C ALA A 39 10.93 4.16 16.11
N SER A 40 11.10 5.44 16.43
CA SER A 40 11.19 5.83 17.85
C SER A 40 9.90 6.48 18.38
N LEU A 41 9.19 7.27 17.56
CA LEU A 41 7.74 7.50 17.73
C LEU A 41 6.92 6.43 17.00
N GLY A 42 7.51 5.84 15.96
CA GLY A 42 7.00 4.69 15.24
C GLY A 42 6.83 3.47 16.15
N SER A 43 7.81 3.04 16.95
CA SER A 43 7.70 1.81 17.77
C SER A 43 6.64 1.82 18.88
N LEU A 44 6.02 2.96 19.18
CA LEU A 44 4.85 3.01 20.06
C LEU A 44 3.55 2.62 19.34
N PHE A 45 3.55 2.66 18.00
CA PHE A 45 2.39 2.40 17.14
C PHE A 45 2.69 1.48 15.93
N ASP A 46 3.94 1.17 15.63
CA ASP A 46 4.36 -0.07 14.99
C ASP A 46 4.12 -1.15 16.04
N GLY A 47 2.85 -1.54 16.18
CA GLY A 47 2.64 -2.96 16.38
C GLY A 47 3.40 -3.69 15.28
N PRO A 48 3.88 -4.92 15.51
CA PRO A 48 4.08 -5.79 14.36
C PRO A 48 2.85 -5.64 13.48
N ASP A 49 3.02 -5.62 12.15
CA ASP A 49 1.93 -5.99 11.27
C ASP A 49 1.47 -7.33 11.85
N THR A 50 0.41 -7.27 12.65
CA THR A 50 0.01 -8.40 13.45
C THR A 50 -0.72 -9.17 12.39
N ASP A 51 0.04 -9.99 11.68
CA ASP A 51 -0.48 -11.17 11.06
C ASP A 51 -1.18 -11.88 12.22
N LEU A 52 -2.49 -11.64 12.28
CA LEU A 52 -3.43 -12.43 13.05
C LEU A 52 -3.51 -13.77 12.32
N GLY A 53 -2.34 -14.43 12.18
CA GLY A 53 -2.19 -15.63 11.41
C GLY A 53 -3.30 -16.58 11.81
N ASP A 54 -3.70 -17.42 10.86
CA ASP A 54 -4.81 -18.39 10.89
C ASP A 54 -4.83 -19.38 12.08
N SER A 55 -4.08 -19.11 13.16
CA SER A 55 -3.78 -20.00 14.27
C SER A 55 -3.83 -19.34 15.67
N THR A 56 -4.71 -18.35 15.92
CA THR A 56 -5.12 -18.01 17.31
C THR A 56 -6.50 -18.62 17.64
N PRO A 57 -6.58 -19.64 18.52
CA PRO A 57 -7.85 -20.25 18.85
C PRO A 57 -8.62 -19.43 19.90
N ASN A 58 -9.67 -18.74 19.42
CA ASN A 58 -10.98 -18.58 20.07
C ASN A 58 -11.32 -17.35 20.94
N TYR A 59 -10.53 -16.28 20.93
CA TYR A 59 -11.02 -14.95 21.38
C TYR A 59 -10.64 -13.86 20.38
N THR A 60 -10.77 -14.18 19.09
CA THR A 60 -10.66 -13.20 18.01
C THR A 60 -11.71 -12.11 18.20
N PHE A 61 -11.37 -10.88 17.82
CA PHE A 61 -12.26 -9.72 17.79
C PHE A 61 -13.29 -9.80 16.65
N GLY A 62 -13.80 -11.00 16.44
CA GLY A 62 -14.90 -11.31 15.57
C GLY A 62 -16.19 -11.51 16.36
N GLN A 63 -17.28 -11.74 15.63
CA GLN A 63 -18.58 -12.08 16.15
C GLN A 63 -18.50 -13.14 17.26
N LEU A 64 -19.12 -12.78 18.37
CA LEU A 64 -19.14 -13.53 19.61
C LEU A 64 -19.71 -14.90 19.36
N SER A 65 -18.92 -15.94 19.60
CA SER A 65 -19.36 -17.32 19.54
C SER A 65 -19.07 -18.01 20.87
N ASN A 66 -19.92 -18.97 21.23
CA ASN A 66 -19.58 -19.85 22.34
C ASN A 66 -18.75 -21.02 21.88
N THR A 67 -17.61 -21.19 22.54
CA THR A 67 -16.81 -22.40 22.38
C THR A 67 -17.26 -23.50 23.33
N LYS A 68 -16.94 -24.76 22.99
CA LYS A 68 -17.15 -25.95 23.82
C LYS A 68 -15.86 -26.77 23.83
N SER A 69 -14.84 -26.28 24.54
CA SER A 69 -13.55 -26.97 24.60
C SER A 69 -13.03 -27.08 26.03
N GLN A 70 -12.51 -28.27 26.36
CA GLN A 70 -11.78 -28.55 27.60
C GLN A 70 -10.33 -28.04 27.55
N MET A 71 -9.84 -27.65 26.37
CA MET A 71 -8.48 -27.12 26.16
C MET A 71 -8.45 -25.59 26.08
N LEU A 72 -9.62 -24.92 26.16
CA LEU A 72 -9.69 -23.47 26.07
C LEU A 72 -9.52 -22.82 27.45
N PRO A 73 -8.43 -22.05 27.66
CA PRO A 73 -8.31 -21.20 28.83
C PRO A 73 -9.45 -20.17 28.90
N ILE A 74 -9.81 -19.82 30.14
CA ILE A 74 -10.81 -18.80 30.47
C ILE A 74 -10.16 -17.43 30.22
N PRO A 75 -10.83 -16.48 29.53
CA PRO A 75 -10.21 -15.22 29.15
C PRO A 75 -10.12 -14.28 30.36
N ILE A 76 -9.17 -13.34 30.34
CA ILE A 76 -9.14 -12.26 31.34
C ILE A 76 -9.69 -11.00 30.69
N VAL A 77 -10.77 -10.48 31.28
CA VAL A 77 -11.43 -9.26 30.81
C VAL A 77 -11.04 -8.11 31.72
N TYR A 78 -10.49 -7.04 31.15
CA TYR A 78 -10.27 -5.76 31.80
C TYR A 78 -11.26 -4.71 31.26
N GLY A 79 -11.65 -3.78 32.12
CA GLY A 79 -12.62 -2.74 31.75
C GLY A 79 -13.98 -3.34 31.41
N ARG A 80 -14.65 -2.82 30.38
CA ARG A 80 -16.00 -3.20 29.96
C ARG A 80 -16.00 -3.76 28.53
N CYS A 81 -16.18 -5.07 28.39
CA CYS A 81 -16.18 -5.75 27.09
C CYS A 81 -17.43 -6.59 26.89
N ARG A 82 -17.84 -6.82 25.64
CA ARG A 82 -18.80 -7.86 25.29
C ARG A 82 -18.05 -9.18 25.07
N VAL A 83 -18.53 -10.27 25.68
CA VAL A 83 -17.88 -11.59 25.60
C VAL A 83 -18.88 -12.72 25.40
N GLY A 84 -18.54 -13.67 24.52
CA GLY A 84 -19.32 -14.89 24.28
C GLY A 84 -19.03 -15.94 25.35
N GLY A 85 -17.76 -16.17 25.66
CA GLY A 85 -17.36 -17.13 26.69
C GLY A 85 -17.42 -18.60 26.23
N ASN A 86 -16.87 -19.49 27.06
CA ASN A 86 -16.74 -20.93 26.79
C ASN A 86 -17.79 -21.72 27.59
N ILE A 87 -18.56 -22.55 26.90
CA ILE A 87 -19.52 -23.48 27.51
C ILE A 87 -18.75 -24.69 28.04
N PHE A 88 -18.64 -24.77 29.37
CA PHE A 88 -17.96 -25.89 30.04
C PHE A 88 -18.93 -26.94 30.61
N MET A 89 -20.23 -26.63 30.63
CA MET A 89 -21.28 -27.58 30.99
C MET A 89 -22.50 -27.38 30.10
N GLN A 90 -23.04 -28.47 29.56
CA GLN A 90 -24.33 -28.50 28.89
C GLN A 90 -25.05 -29.81 29.21
N THR A 91 -26.32 -29.76 29.57
CA THR A 91 -27.13 -30.95 29.86
C THR A 91 -28.55 -30.76 29.33
N PHE A 92 -29.05 -31.74 28.57
CA PHE A 92 -30.42 -31.76 28.07
C PHE A 92 -31.33 -32.55 29.01
N TYR A 93 -32.56 -32.08 29.20
CA TYR A 93 -33.53 -32.71 30.10
C TYR A 93 -34.20 -33.96 29.51
N ASP A 94 -34.22 -34.07 28.18
CA ASP A 94 -34.86 -35.17 27.46
C ASP A 94 -34.20 -35.41 26.09
N ASP A 95 -34.56 -36.54 25.45
CA ASP A 95 -34.10 -36.90 24.10
C ASP A 95 -34.66 -35.99 23.00
N THR A 96 -35.62 -35.11 23.33
CA THR A 96 -36.20 -34.15 22.38
C THR A 96 -35.36 -32.87 22.26
N LEU A 97 -34.38 -32.68 23.15
CA LEU A 97 -33.43 -31.56 23.19
C LEU A 97 -34.11 -30.19 23.27
N GLN A 98 -35.35 -30.14 23.76
CA GLN A 98 -36.15 -28.91 23.82
C GLN A 98 -35.87 -28.08 25.08
N LYS A 99 -35.16 -28.63 26.06
CA LYS A 99 -34.78 -27.92 27.28
C LYS A 99 -33.38 -28.32 27.72
N MET A 100 -32.57 -27.33 28.07
CA MET A 100 -31.19 -27.54 28.47
C MET A 100 -30.75 -26.62 29.61
N ASP A 101 -29.81 -27.11 30.40
CA ASP A 101 -28.97 -26.32 31.28
C ASP A 101 -27.61 -26.08 30.65
N MET A 102 -27.07 -24.89 30.86
CA MET A 102 -25.78 -24.46 30.33
C MET A 102 -25.03 -23.61 31.36
N LEU A 103 -23.73 -23.85 31.51
CA LEU A 103 -22.82 -22.95 32.22
C LEU A 103 -21.80 -22.39 31.23
N VAL A 104 -21.75 -21.06 31.13
CA VAL A 104 -20.90 -20.31 30.18
C VAL A 104 -19.90 -19.47 30.94
N GLY A 105 -18.61 -19.84 30.88
CA GLY A 105 -17.52 -19.12 31.51
C GLY A 105 -17.13 -17.90 30.71
N VAL A 106 -17.23 -16.72 31.32
CA VAL A 106 -17.03 -15.44 30.63
C VAL A 106 -15.70 -14.76 30.96
N SER A 107 -15.15 -14.98 32.16
CA SER A 107 -13.83 -14.46 32.52
C SER A 107 -13.26 -15.10 33.80
N GLU A 108 -11.96 -14.92 34.05
CA GLU A 108 -11.37 -15.19 35.35
C GLU A 108 -11.79 -14.13 36.38
N GLY A 109 -12.42 -14.59 37.47
CA GLY A 109 -12.87 -13.73 38.56
C GLY A 109 -11.80 -13.46 39.64
N PRO A 110 -12.10 -12.57 40.61
CA PRO A 110 -13.39 -11.89 40.77
C PRO A 110 -13.57 -10.71 39.81
N ILE A 111 -14.72 -10.66 39.14
CA ILE A 111 -15.11 -9.56 38.26
C ILE A 111 -16.13 -8.64 38.92
N GLN A 112 -16.35 -7.46 38.35
CA GLN A 112 -17.28 -6.47 38.87
C GLN A 112 -18.74 -6.85 38.64
N SER A 113 -19.11 -7.17 37.39
CA SER A 113 -20.48 -7.58 37.05
C SER A 113 -20.58 -8.28 35.69
N ILE A 114 -21.65 -9.05 35.51
CA ILE A 114 -22.12 -9.57 34.22
C ILE A 114 -23.52 -8.98 34.00
N LYS A 115 -23.70 -8.24 32.91
CA LYS A 115 -24.92 -7.50 32.55
C LYS A 115 -25.28 -7.75 31.09
N SER A 116 -26.47 -7.33 30.66
CA SER A 116 -26.91 -7.39 29.26
C SER A 116 -26.60 -8.76 28.64
N ILE A 117 -27.22 -9.80 29.19
CA ILE A 117 -26.96 -11.19 28.79
C ILE A 117 -27.87 -11.49 27.62
N TYR A 118 -27.30 -11.90 26.49
CA TYR A 118 -28.01 -12.25 25.27
C TYR A 118 -27.94 -13.76 25.04
N ALA A 119 -29.01 -14.34 24.52
CA ALA A 119 -29.01 -15.65 23.91
C ALA A 119 -29.39 -15.50 22.44
N SER A 120 -28.37 -15.59 21.58
CA SER A 120 -28.38 -15.09 20.21
C SER A 120 -28.88 -13.64 20.22
N ASP A 121 -30.03 -13.35 19.64
CA ASP A 121 -30.56 -11.99 19.51
C ASP A 121 -31.55 -11.61 20.63
N THR A 122 -31.81 -12.54 21.57
CA THR A 122 -32.78 -12.34 22.65
C THR A 122 -32.06 -11.84 23.91
N GLU A 123 -32.37 -10.61 24.36
CA GLU A 123 -31.80 -10.00 25.57
C GLU A 123 -32.43 -10.54 26.85
N LEU A 124 -31.77 -11.47 27.53
CA LEU A 124 -32.27 -12.10 28.76
C LEU A 124 -32.27 -11.17 29.97
N THR A 125 -31.31 -10.24 30.05
CA THR A 125 -31.23 -9.21 31.11
C THR A 125 -30.90 -7.85 30.52
N ASP A 126 -31.40 -6.77 31.12
CA ASP A 126 -31.02 -5.41 30.71
C ASP A 126 -29.63 -5.00 31.24
N ALA A 127 -29.27 -3.74 30.95
CA ALA A 127 -28.06 -3.10 31.47
C ALA A 127 -28.02 -2.93 33.00
N ASN A 128 -29.16 -3.04 33.70
CA ASN A 128 -29.23 -3.05 35.16
C ASN A 128 -29.05 -4.45 35.74
N GLY A 129 -29.08 -5.48 34.89
CA GLY A 129 -29.07 -6.89 35.28
C GLY A 129 -30.45 -7.41 35.68
N ASP A 130 -31.51 -6.65 35.41
CA ASP A 130 -32.89 -7.07 35.63
C ASP A 130 -33.33 -7.98 34.49
N ILE A 131 -34.08 -9.04 34.81
CA ILE A 131 -34.60 -9.97 33.80
C ILE A 131 -35.65 -9.26 32.96
N THR A 132 -35.41 -9.19 31.64
CA THR A 132 -36.16 -8.36 30.69
C THR A 132 -37.28 -9.09 29.96
N HIS A 133 -37.32 -10.42 29.99
CA HIS A 133 -38.27 -11.18 29.16
C HIS A 133 -39.18 -12.16 29.89
N GLU A 134 -40.43 -12.24 29.39
CA GLU A 134 -41.43 -13.28 29.68
C GLU A 134 -41.17 -14.56 28.86
N LEU A 135 -40.00 -15.20 29.05
CA LEU A 135 -39.69 -16.46 28.39
C LEU A 135 -40.14 -17.65 29.26
N GLU A 136 -40.81 -18.65 28.68
CA GLU A 136 -41.30 -19.79 29.44
C GLU A 136 -40.12 -20.66 29.92
N GLU A 137 -40.05 -20.89 31.23
CA GLU A 137 -39.08 -21.81 31.86
C GLU A 137 -37.60 -21.46 31.64
N VAL A 138 -37.28 -20.18 31.35
CA VAL A 138 -35.91 -19.67 31.35
C VAL A 138 -35.52 -19.23 32.76
N THR A 139 -34.35 -19.67 33.23
CA THR A 139 -33.81 -19.23 34.52
C THR A 139 -32.33 -18.89 34.38
N LEU A 140 -31.87 -17.88 35.12
CA LEU A 140 -30.53 -17.31 34.97
C LEU A 140 -29.92 -17.04 36.35
N ASN A 141 -28.68 -17.48 36.55
CA ASN A 141 -27.84 -17.16 37.71
C ASN A 141 -26.51 -16.61 37.23
N VAL A 142 -26.03 -15.55 37.88
CA VAL A 142 -24.72 -14.94 37.62
C VAL A 142 -23.76 -15.30 38.74
N HIS A 143 -22.58 -15.77 38.38
CA HIS A 143 -21.48 -16.09 39.29
C HIS A 143 -20.28 -15.23 38.92
N LEU A 144 -19.80 -14.39 39.84
CA LEU A 144 -18.77 -13.39 39.56
C LEU A 144 -17.33 -13.92 39.75
N GLY A 145 -17.18 -15.20 40.09
CA GLY A 145 -15.87 -15.80 40.31
C GLY A 145 -15.20 -15.37 41.61
N GLU A 146 -15.97 -15.09 42.66
CA GLU A 146 -15.39 -14.87 43.98
C GLU A 146 -14.72 -16.17 44.48
N PRO A 147 -13.61 -16.11 45.25
CA PRO A 147 -12.91 -17.31 45.73
C PRO A 147 -13.78 -18.25 46.57
N ASP A 148 -14.81 -17.71 47.23
CA ASP A 148 -15.76 -18.42 48.10
C ASP A 148 -17.18 -18.52 47.49
N GLN A 149 -17.30 -18.37 46.17
CA GLN A 149 -18.60 -18.48 45.50
C GLN A 149 -19.25 -19.85 45.68
N VAL A 150 -20.59 -19.87 45.65
CA VAL A 150 -21.38 -21.09 45.79
C VAL A 150 -21.56 -21.79 44.45
N ALA A 151 -21.64 -23.13 44.47
CA ALA A 151 -21.92 -23.90 43.26
C ALA A 151 -23.32 -23.57 42.70
N ASP A 152 -23.44 -23.53 41.38
CA ASP A 152 -24.74 -23.42 40.75
C ASP A 152 -25.54 -24.72 40.95
N SER A 153 -26.84 -24.60 41.22
CA SER A 153 -27.70 -25.78 41.44
C SER A 153 -27.82 -26.68 40.21
N ARG A 154 -27.49 -26.17 39.01
CA ARG A 154 -27.51 -26.93 37.75
C ARG A 154 -26.31 -27.86 37.60
N ASP A 155 -25.22 -27.65 38.35
CA ASP A 155 -24.06 -28.53 38.29
C ASP A 155 -24.30 -29.80 39.15
N PRO A 156 -24.40 -30.99 38.53
CA PRO A 156 -24.62 -32.23 39.27
C PRO A 156 -23.44 -32.64 40.15
N SER A 157 -22.23 -32.13 39.87
CA SER A 157 -21.03 -32.37 40.66
C SER A 157 -20.93 -31.46 41.90
N GLY A 158 -21.71 -30.37 41.94
CA GLY A 158 -21.65 -29.37 43.00
C GLY A 158 -20.32 -28.62 43.05
N SER A 159 -19.64 -28.46 41.92
CA SER A 159 -18.39 -27.70 41.82
C SER A 159 -18.68 -26.21 41.91
N THR A 160 -17.88 -25.50 42.72
CA THR A 160 -18.04 -24.05 42.91
C THR A 160 -17.36 -23.22 41.82
N TYR A 161 -16.45 -23.83 41.05
CA TYR A 161 -15.64 -23.16 40.04
C TYR A 161 -14.98 -21.86 40.55
N ALA A 162 -14.39 -21.88 41.74
CA ALA A 162 -13.80 -20.69 42.37
C ALA A 162 -12.84 -19.93 41.42
N ASN A 163 -12.93 -18.60 41.41
CA ASN A 163 -12.20 -17.71 40.50
C ASN A 163 -12.59 -17.82 39.02
N VAL A 164 -13.74 -18.42 38.70
CA VAL A 164 -14.31 -18.42 37.36
C VAL A 164 -15.63 -17.66 37.40
N ALA A 165 -15.72 -16.59 36.62
CA ALA A 165 -16.96 -15.89 36.40
C ALA A 165 -17.74 -16.56 35.27
N TYR A 166 -19.00 -16.91 35.53
CA TYR A 166 -19.83 -17.63 34.57
C TYR A 166 -21.31 -17.30 34.72
N VAL A 167 -22.07 -17.54 33.65
CA VAL A 167 -23.53 -17.47 33.64
C VAL A 167 -24.10 -18.88 33.62
N GLY A 168 -24.99 -19.18 34.56
CA GLY A 168 -25.76 -20.42 34.60
C GLY A 168 -27.17 -20.19 34.06
N LEU A 169 -27.55 -20.93 33.02
CA LEU A 169 -28.77 -20.74 32.26
C LEU A 169 -29.56 -22.05 32.17
N THR A 170 -30.87 -21.96 32.33
CA THR A 170 -31.81 -22.97 31.80
C THR A 170 -32.55 -22.33 30.64
N LEU A 171 -32.53 -22.99 29.48
CA LEU A 171 -33.18 -22.51 28.25
C LEU A 171 -34.16 -23.57 27.74
N LYS A 172 -35.32 -23.12 27.27
CA LYS A 172 -36.35 -23.95 26.62
C LYS A 172 -36.58 -23.43 25.20
N ALA A 173 -36.72 -24.34 24.25
CA ALA A 173 -36.95 -24.02 22.84
C ALA A 173 -38.31 -23.34 22.67
N GLN A 174 -38.33 -22.18 22.01
CA GLN A 174 -39.50 -21.34 21.76
C GLN A 174 -39.19 -20.31 20.65
N ASP A 175 -40.17 -19.49 20.27
CA ASP A 175 -39.98 -18.44 19.27
C ASP A 175 -38.85 -17.47 19.72
N GLY A 176 -37.84 -17.26 18.85
CA GLY A 176 -36.64 -16.48 19.15
C GLY A 176 -35.49 -17.26 19.81
N LEU A 177 -35.75 -18.45 20.35
CA LEU A 177 -34.78 -19.34 20.99
C LEU A 177 -34.91 -20.75 20.41
N SER A 178 -34.30 -20.97 19.24
CA SER A 178 -34.27 -22.27 18.57
C SER A 178 -32.83 -22.72 18.33
N GLY A 179 -32.60 -24.04 18.33
CA GLY A 179 -31.24 -24.59 18.20
C GLY A 179 -30.40 -24.43 19.47
N ASN A 180 -29.08 -24.32 19.31
CA ASN A 180 -28.12 -24.07 20.39
C ASN A 180 -27.69 -22.59 20.32
N PRO A 181 -28.35 -21.68 21.07
CA PRO A 181 -28.14 -20.24 20.97
C PRO A 181 -26.76 -19.83 21.47
N THR A 182 -26.27 -18.71 20.96
CA THR A 182 -25.00 -18.12 21.38
C THR A 182 -25.20 -17.18 22.54
N ILE A 183 -24.67 -17.53 23.70
CA ILE A 183 -24.69 -16.73 24.89
C ILE A 183 -23.60 -15.66 24.80
N SER A 184 -23.97 -14.39 24.94
CA SER A 184 -23.00 -13.31 25.09
C SER A 184 -23.42 -12.39 26.23
N SER A 185 -22.48 -11.62 26.79
CA SER A 185 -22.77 -10.70 27.88
C SER A 185 -21.83 -9.52 27.91
N ILE A 186 -22.29 -8.40 28.47
CA ILE A 186 -21.44 -7.26 28.78
C ILE A 186 -20.83 -7.49 30.17
N VAL A 187 -19.52 -7.65 30.19
CA VAL A 187 -18.74 -7.92 31.39
C VAL A 187 -18.00 -6.67 31.82
N GLU A 188 -18.28 -6.19 33.03
CA GLU A 188 -17.37 -5.33 33.75
C GLU A 188 -16.37 -6.24 34.44
N GLY A 189 -15.15 -6.25 33.90
CA GLY A 189 -14.13 -7.25 34.14
C GLY A 189 -13.52 -7.24 35.53
N ARG A 190 -12.27 -7.68 35.58
CA ARG A 190 -11.56 -7.99 36.83
C ARG A 190 -11.47 -6.78 37.77
N LYS A 191 -11.69 -7.03 39.06
CA LYS A 191 -11.33 -6.06 40.11
C LYS A 191 -9.82 -6.12 40.31
N ILE A 192 -9.14 -5.00 40.11
CA ILE A 192 -7.69 -4.89 40.16
C ILE A 192 -7.24 -4.09 41.36
N TRP A 193 -6.00 -4.32 41.80
CA TRP A 193 -5.43 -3.52 42.87
C TRP A 193 -5.14 -2.09 42.38
N THR A 194 -5.52 -1.12 43.21
CA THR A 194 -5.17 0.31 43.09
C THR A 194 -4.71 0.82 44.46
N PRO A 195 -4.10 2.01 44.56
CA PRO A 195 -3.79 2.63 45.86
C PRO A 195 -5.03 2.82 46.76
N ALA A 196 -6.24 2.90 46.19
CA ALA A 196 -7.50 2.99 46.93
C ALA A 196 -8.04 1.62 47.39
N GLY A 197 -7.43 0.52 46.96
CA GLY A 197 -7.85 -0.86 47.23
C GLY A 197 -8.15 -1.66 45.95
N THR A 198 -8.60 -2.90 46.13
CA THR A 198 -9.01 -3.76 45.01
C THR A 198 -10.41 -3.37 44.53
N VAL A 199 -10.48 -2.74 43.36
CA VAL A 199 -11.72 -2.16 42.80
C VAL A 199 -11.80 -2.41 41.31
N PHE A 200 -13.00 -2.28 40.75
CA PHE A 200 -13.15 -2.16 39.31
C PHE A 200 -12.51 -0.86 38.83
N SER A 201 -11.72 -0.94 37.76
CA SER A 201 -11.09 0.23 37.14
C SER A 201 -10.99 0.04 35.63
N ARG A 202 -11.23 1.12 34.90
CA ARG A 202 -10.96 1.23 33.45
C ARG A 202 -9.71 2.07 33.17
N ASN A 203 -8.97 2.47 34.22
CA ASN A 203 -7.76 3.26 34.06
C ASN A 203 -6.64 2.36 33.52
N PRO A 204 -6.05 2.69 32.36
CA PRO A 204 -5.05 1.85 31.69
C PRO A 204 -3.81 1.61 32.55
N ALA A 205 -3.35 2.60 33.33
CA ALA A 205 -2.14 2.45 34.14
C ALA A 205 -2.29 1.36 35.21
N TRP A 206 -3.45 1.30 35.87
CA TRP A 206 -3.73 0.25 36.87
C TRP A 206 -3.97 -1.11 36.22
N ILE A 207 -4.59 -1.16 35.05
CA ILE A 207 -4.74 -2.41 34.28
C ILE A 207 -3.37 -2.98 33.89
N VAL A 208 -2.49 -2.13 33.35
CA VAL A 208 -1.11 -2.50 32.99
C VAL A 208 -0.33 -2.94 34.24
N TYR A 209 -0.48 -2.25 35.37
CA TYR A 209 0.16 -2.64 36.63
C TYR A 209 -0.28 -4.04 37.09
N ASP A 210 -1.59 -4.33 37.04
CA ASP A 210 -2.13 -5.64 37.39
C ASP A 210 -1.57 -6.73 36.45
N PHE A 211 -1.58 -6.49 35.14
CA PHE A 211 -1.05 -7.44 34.17
C PHE A 211 0.46 -7.68 34.32
N LEU A 212 1.24 -6.66 34.67
CA LEU A 212 2.67 -6.81 34.95
C LEU A 212 2.92 -7.62 36.23
N THR A 213 2.18 -7.36 37.31
CA THR A 213 2.48 -7.94 38.63
C THR A 213 1.81 -9.28 38.90
N ASN A 214 0.73 -9.61 38.19
CA ASN A 214 -0.03 -10.82 38.45
C ASN A 214 0.76 -12.07 38.07
N THR A 215 0.98 -12.98 39.02
CA THR A 215 1.77 -14.20 38.82
C THR A 215 0.97 -15.38 38.25
N ARG A 216 -0.35 -15.24 38.12
CA ARG A 216 -1.25 -16.32 37.66
C ARG A 216 -1.44 -16.28 36.14
N TYR A 217 -1.72 -15.10 35.59
CA TYR A 217 -1.96 -14.90 34.16
C TYR A 217 -1.15 -13.75 33.55
N GLY A 218 -0.52 -12.93 34.39
CA GLY A 218 0.29 -11.79 33.96
C GLY A 218 1.75 -12.16 33.80
N VAL A 219 2.60 -11.14 33.74
CA VAL A 219 4.05 -11.29 33.59
C VAL A 219 4.72 -11.74 34.90
N GLY A 220 4.11 -11.44 36.05
CA GLY A 220 4.62 -11.83 37.36
C GLY A 220 5.86 -11.03 37.81
N VAL A 221 5.99 -9.78 37.37
CA VAL A 221 7.07 -8.87 37.76
C VAL A 221 6.96 -8.55 39.26
N PRO A 222 8.04 -8.78 40.04
CA PRO A 222 8.11 -8.36 41.43
C PRO A 222 7.84 -6.86 41.61
N GLN A 223 6.97 -6.51 42.56
CA GLN A 223 6.54 -5.12 42.80
C GLN A 223 7.69 -4.17 43.16
N ASP A 224 8.78 -4.68 43.75
CA ASP A 224 9.98 -3.90 44.07
C ASP A 224 10.75 -3.42 42.83
N LEU A 225 10.51 -4.05 41.68
CA LEU A 225 11.06 -3.66 40.38
C LEU A 225 10.15 -2.69 39.60
N ILE A 226 9.02 -2.29 40.17
CA ILE A 226 8.11 -1.33 39.56
C ILE A 226 8.19 -0.01 40.33
N ASP A 227 8.29 1.09 39.58
CA ASP A 227 8.18 2.42 40.16
C ASP A 227 6.72 2.84 40.27
N LEU A 228 6.14 2.68 41.46
CA LEU A 228 4.74 2.97 41.70
C LEU A 228 4.39 4.45 41.49
N ASP A 229 5.34 5.38 41.71
CA ASP A 229 5.09 6.81 41.55
C ASP A 229 4.85 7.18 40.08
N SER A 230 5.60 6.60 39.14
CA SER A 230 5.36 6.76 37.70
C SER A 230 3.98 6.24 37.27
N PHE A 231 3.53 5.10 37.81
CA PHE A 231 2.20 4.54 37.55
C PHE A 231 1.10 5.43 38.13
N MET A 232 1.30 6.01 39.32
CA MET A 232 0.37 6.97 39.90
C MET A 232 0.24 8.22 39.02
N ALA A 233 1.37 8.80 38.57
CA ALA A 233 1.35 9.96 37.69
C ALA A 233 0.66 9.68 36.35
N SER A 234 0.94 8.51 35.75
CA SER A 234 0.26 8.06 34.53
C SER A 234 -1.23 7.82 34.75
N ALA A 235 -1.61 7.24 35.89
CA ALA A 235 -3.02 7.05 36.26
C ALA A 235 -3.76 8.39 36.41
N ASP A 236 -3.18 9.35 37.12
CA ASP A 236 -3.75 10.70 37.30
C ASP A 236 -3.93 11.41 35.95
N TYR A 237 -2.98 11.24 35.03
CA TYR A 237 -3.08 11.80 33.68
C TYR A 237 -4.21 11.15 32.86
N CYS A 238 -4.42 9.83 33.01
CA CYS A 238 -5.50 9.12 32.32
C CYS A 238 -6.88 9.47 32.90
N ASP A 239 -6.98 9.68 34.21
CA ASP A 239 -8.24 10.04 34.90
C ASP A 239 -8.63 11.52 34.76
N ALA A 240 -7.69 12.38 34.34
CA ALA A 240 -7.97 13.79 34.09
C ALA A 240 -9.14 13.96 33.12
N LEU A 241 -10.07 14.86 33.42
CA LEU A 241 -11.29 15.01 32.64
C LEU A 241 -11.07 15.88 31.40
N VAL A 242 -11.46 15.35 30.24
CA VAL A 242 -11.54 16.05 28.95
C VAL A 242 -13.02 16.05 28.57
N GLU A 243 -13.62 17.23 28.40
CA GLU A 243 -15.06 17.38 28.11
C GLU A 243 -16.00 16.62 29.08
N GLY A 244 -15.57 16.40 30.32
CA GLY A 244 -16.36 15.75 31.37
C GLY A 244 -16.17 14.24 31.51
N GLU A 245 -15.30 13.62 30.70
CA GLU A 245 -14.97 12.20 30.78
C GLU A 245 -13.46 11.97 31.03
N PRO A 246 -13.03 10.82 31.60
CA PRO A 246 -11.60 10.51 31.74
C PRO A 246 -10.89 10.54 30.39
N ARG A 247 -9.68 11.11 30.35
CA ARG A 247 -8.86 11.25 29.14
C ARG A 247 -8.63 9.92 28.43
N PHE A 248 -8.24 8.89 29.16
CA PHE A 248 -8.02 7.56 28.62
C PHE A 248 -8.67 6.47 29.47
N THR A 249 -9.33 5.54 28.80
CA THR A 249 -9.82 4.28 29.39
C THR A 249 -9.35 3.12 28.54
N LEU A 250 -9.32 1.93 29.14
CA LEU A 250 -8.94 0.69 28.46
C LEU A 250 -9.94 -0.42 28.79
N ASP A 251 -10.44 -1.07 27.74
CA ASP A 251 -11.32 -2.24 27.81
C ASP A 251 -10.73 -3.35 26.94
N TYR A 252 -10.11 -4.34 27.56
CA TYR A 252 -9.21 -5.24 26.85
C TYR A 252 -9.38 -6.68 27.30
N ILE A 253 -9.39 -7.60 26.34
CA ILE A 253 -9.48 -9.04 26.58
C ILE A 253 -8.10 -9.64 26.34
N ILE A 254 -7.56 -10.34 27.35
CA ILE A 254 -6.32 -11.12 27.22
C ILE A 254 -6.63 -12.46 26.57
N ASP A 255 -5.94 -12.74 25.47
CA ASP A 255 -5.86 -14.07 24.88
C ASP A 255 -4.60 -14.76 25.40
N THR A 256 -4.78 -15.77 26.23
CA THR A 256 -3.70 -16.52 26.86
C THR A 256 -2.76 -17.26 25.89
N HIS A 257 -3.10 -17.35 24.59
CA HIS A 257 -2.18 -17.91 23.57
C HIS A 257 -1.24 -16.85 22.99
N ARG A 258 -1.56 -15.56 23.13
CA ARG A 258 -0.74 -14.46 22.63
C ARG A 258 0.39 -14.14 23.61
N PRO A 259 1.61 -13.80 23.13
CA PRO A 259 2.69 -13.33 23.99
C PRO A 259 2.28 -12.13 24.84
N ALA A 260 2.70 -12.12 26.12
CA ALA A 260 2.36 -11.04 27.04
C ALA A 260 2.90 -9.66 26.59
N VAL A 261 4.02 -9.63 25.87
CA VAL A 261 4.59 -8.38 25.32
C VAL A 261 3.65 -7.74 24.31
N ASP A 262 3.03 -8.54 23.44
CA ASP A 262 2.12 -8.03 22.42
C ASP A 262 0.83 -7.46 23.04
N HIS A 263 0.36 -8.09 24.13
CA HIS A 263 -0.74 -7.54 24.92
C HIS A 263 -0.36 -6.20 25.56
N LEU A 264 0.82 -6.10 26.16
CA LEU A 264 1.30 -4.84 26.72
C LEU A 264 1.41 -3.75 25.65
N GLN A 265 1.98 -4.05 24.48
CA GLN A 265 2.06 -3.10 23.36
C GLN A 265 0.65 -2.64 22.92
N SER A 266 -0.27 -3.58 22.75
CA SER A 266 -1.67 -3.27 22.37
C SER A 266 -2.36 -2.38 23.41
N MET A 267 -2.15 -2.65 24.70
CA MET A 267 -2.68 -1.83 25.79
C MET A 267 -2.08 -0.41 25.77
N LEU A 268 -0.75 -0.30 25.66
CA LEU A 268 -0.02 0.97 25.65
C LEU A 268 -0.46 1.88 24.49
N ALA A 269 -0.65 1.32 23.30
CA ALA A 269 -1.12 2.05 22.12
C ALA A 269 -2.49 2.74 22.35
N CYS A 270 -3.36 2.18 23.19
CA CYS A 270 -4.69 2.73 23.46
C CYS A 270 -4.68 4.04 24.27
N PHE A 271 -3.57 4.38 24.92
CA PHE A 271 -3.45 5.57 25.77
C PHE A 271 -2.13 6.34 25.62
N ARG A 272 -1.38 6.09 24.54
CA ARG A 272 -0.06 6.71 24.28
C ARG A 272 0.96 6.40 25.38
N GLY A 273 0.85 5.22 25.99
CA GLY A 273 1.72 4.77 27.06
C GLY A 273 3.06 4.26 26.54
N TYR A 274 4.10 4.34 27.37
CA TYR A 274 5.40 3.70 27.10
C TYR A 274 6.11 3.35 28.42
N PHE A 275 6.99 2.34 28.36
CA PHE A 275 7.82 1.98 29.50
C PHE A 275 9.22 2.59 29.40
N LEU A 276 9.77 2.98 30.55
CA LEU A 276 11.20 3.19 30.73
C LEU A 276 11.70 2.17 31.74
N ALA A 277 12.81 1.50 31.42
CA ALA A 277 13.42 0.52 32.31
C ALA A 277 14.82 0.99 32.71
N ARG A 278 14.97 1.33 34.00
CA ARG A 278 16.28 1.64 34.63
C ARG A 278 16.57 0.63 35.73
N ASP A 279 16.60 1.10 36.97
CA ASP A 279 16.60 0.28 38.19
C ASP A 279 15.21 -0.34 38.44
N LYS A 280 14.17 0.32 37.93
CA LYS A 280 12.77 -0.10 37.98
C LYS A 280 12.09 0.14 36.63
N ILE A 281 10.96 -0.52 36.43
CA ILE A 281 10.03 -0.28 35.32
C ILE A 281 9.16 0.90 35.70
N GLU A 282 9.22 1.94 34.88
CA GLU A 282 8.39 3.13 34.96
C GLU A 282 7.38 3.13 33.82
N LEU A 283 6.14 3.56 34.09
CA LEU A 283 5.12 3.79 33.08
C LEU A 283 4.94 5.29 32.88
N HIS A 284 5.02 5.72 31.63
CA HIS A 284 4.81 7.11 31.23
C HIS A 284 3.75 7.18 30.13
N VAL A 285 3.14 8.35 30.01
CA VAL A 285 2.20 8.69 28.93
C VAL A 285 2.79 9.83 28.13
N GLU A 286 2.81 9.70 26.81
CA GLU A 286 3.23 10.77 25.90
C GLU A 286 2.33 12.00 26.06
N GLN A 287 2.95 13.10 26.49
CA GLN A 287 2.28 14.36 26.84
C GLN A 287 3.22 15.55 26.63
N ALA A 288 2.65 16.76 26.60
CA ALA A 288 3.45 17.98 26.51
C ALA A 288 4.36 18.14 27.75
N GLY A 289 5.61 18.49 27.53
CA GLY A 289 6.61 18.76 28.57
C GLY A 289 7.43 20.01 28.31
N SER A 290 8.36 20.28 29.23
CA SER A 290 9.31 21.39 29.16
C SER A 290 10.71 20.89 28.78
N VAL A 291 11.51 21.77 28.18
CA VAL A 291 12.93 21.50 27.90
C VAL A 291 13.68 21.22 29.20
N TYR A 292 14.23 20.01 29.31
CA TYR A 292 15.12 19.56 30.37
C TYR A 292 16.50 20.22 30.24
N LYS A 293 17.10 20.17 29.04
CA LYS A 293 18.48 20.60 28.83
C LYS A 293 18.69 21.23 27.46
N ALA A 294 19.55 22.25 27.41
CA ALA A 294 19.99 22.88 26.19
C ALA A 294 21.36 22.34 25.76
N LEU A 295 21.47 21.89 24.51
CA LEU A 295 22.69 21.33 23.94
C LEU A 295 23.10 22.14 22.71
N GLY A 296 24.40 22.40 22.61
CA GLY A 296 25.02 23.05 21.45
C GLY A 296 26.19 22.23 20.91
N PRO A 297 26.91 22.75 19.90
CA PRO A 297 28.01 22.04 19.26
C PRO A 297 29.13 21.61 20.22
N ASP A 298 29.33 22.36 21.32
CA ASP A 298 30.31 22.06 22.36
C ASP A 298 29.94 20.83 23.22
N ASN A 299 28.67 20.41 23.24
CA ASN A 299 28.21 19.22 23.95
C ASN A 299 28.42 17.94 23.13
N PHE A 300 28.47 18.05 21.80
CA PHE A 300 28.52 16.90 20.92
C PHE A 300 29.96 16.42 20.74
N VAL A 301 30.14 15.10 20.74
CA VAL A 301 31.40 14.51 20.29
C VAL A 301 31.61 14.90 18.82
N LYS A 302 32.82 15.37 18.52
CA LYS A 302 33.17 15.82 17.17
C LYS A 302 32.84 14.74 16.13
N ASP A 303 32.24 15.15 15.02
CA ASP A 303 31.86 14.30 13.87
C ASP A 303 30.80 13.21 14.20
N SER A 304 30.11 13.29 15.34
CA SER A 304 29.06 12.33 15.74
C SER A 304 27.64 12.73 15.37
N PHE A 305 27.40 14.02 15.08
CA PHE A 305 26.06 14.53 14.82
C PHE A 305 25.56 14.11 13.42
N SER A 306 24.38 13.52 13.38
CA SER A 306 23.65 13.11 12.18
C SER A 306 22.20 13.61 12.26
N TRP A 307 21.64 14.00 11.12
CA TRP A 307 20.24 14.43 11.00
C TRP A 307 19.64 13.93 9.69
N TRP A 308 18.35 13.62 9.73
CA TRP A 308 17.56 13.23 8.58
C TRP A 308 16.10 13.69 8.75
N GLN A 309 15.35 13.62 7.66
CA GLN A 309 13.90 13.86 7.67
C GLN A 309 13.14 12.57 7.50
N LYS A 310 11.90 12.57 7.96
CA LYS A 310 10.94 11.48 7.77
C LYS A 310 10.73 11.22 6.28
N SER A 311 10.63 9.95 5.89
CA SER A 311 10.26 9.57 4.53
C SER A 311 8.78 9.85 4.26
N GLY A 312 8.37 9.85 2.99
CA GLY A 312 6.95 10.03 2.61
C GLY A 312 6.05 8.94 3.19
N ASP A 313 6.51 7.68 3.13
CA ASP A 313 5.81 6.50 3.66
C ASP A 313 5.67 6.55 5.18
N ASP A 314 6.68 7.09 5.87
CA ASP A 314 6.64 7.29 7.31
C ASP A 314 5.79 8.52 7.71
N SER A 315 5.38 9.36 6.77
CA SER A 315 4.56 10.57 7.00
C SER A 315 3.15 10.41 6.39
N PRO A 316 2.30 9.52 6.95
CA PRO A 316 0.98 9.23 6.39
C PRO A 316 0.10 10.47 6.41
N ASN A 317 -0.65 10.67 5.34
CA ASN A 317 -1.68 11.70 5.22
C ASN A 317 -3.10 11.12 5.32
N ARG A 318 -3.19 9.80 5.49
CA ARG A 318 -4.40 9.06 5.81
C ARG A 318 -4.12 8.05 6.92
N ILE A 319 -4.92 8.07 7.98
CA ILE A 319 -4.78 7.15 9.11
C ILE A 319 -6.12 6.49 9.39
N THR A 320 -6.12 5.15 9.44
CA THR A 320 -7.29 4.35 9.78
C THR A 320 -7.10 3.73 11.17
N LEU A 321 -8.03 3.98 12.10
CA LEU A 321 -8.05 3.38 13.43
C LEU A 321 -9.15 2.33 13.53
N GLU A 322 -8.77 1.09 13.82
CA GLU A 322 -9.69 0.00 14.15
C GLU A 322 -9.98 0.01 15.67
N TRP A 323 -11.25 0.00 16.04
CA TRP A 323 -11.70 0.10 17.44
C TRP A 323 -12.99 -0.68 17.66
N ILE A 324 -13.41 -0.86 18.92
CA ILE A 324 -14.65 -1.58 19.25
C ILE A 324 -15.75 -0.55 19.51
N ASP A 325 -16.84 -0.59 18.75
CA ASP A 325 -17.91 0.41 18.85
C ASP A 325 -19.10 -0.13 19.67
N PRO A 326 -19.32 0.34 20.92
CA PRO A 326 -20.47 -0.06 21.72
C PRO A 326 -21.82 0.30 21.12
N ASP A 327 -21.88 1.39 20.33
CA ASP A 327 -23.11 1.81 19.67
C ASP A 327 -23.42 0.87 18.51
N ASN A 328 -22.39 0.31 17.86
CA ASN A 328 -22.50 -0.77 16.89
C ASN A 328 -22.39 -2.17 17.53
N HIS A 329 -23.13 -2.42 18.62
CA HIS A 329 -23.22 -3.73 19.27
C HIS A 329 -21.89 -4.33 19.79
N TYR A 330 -20.89 -3.49 20.06
CA TYR A 330 -19.51 -3.89 20.42
C TYR A 330 -18.78 -4.64 19.29
N GLU A 331 -19.14 -4.36 18.04
CA GLU A 331 -18.44 -4.87 16.86
C GLU A 331 -17.20 -4.02 16.54
N GLN A 332 -16.23 -4.63 15.86
CA GLN A 332 -15.07 -3.91 15.34
C GLN A 332 -15.52 -2.93 14.24
N SER A 333 -15.11 -1.68 14.39
CA SER A 333 -15.39 -0.58 13.48
C SER A 333 -14.10 0.16 13.13
N SER A 334 -14.12 0.94 12.04
CA SER A 334 -12.96 1.71 11.59
C SER A 334 -13.26 3.21 11.51
N ALA A 335 -12.35 4.04 11.99
CA ALA A 335 -12.41 5.50 11.86
C ALA A 335 -11.27 5.99 10.97
N VAL A 336 -11.57 6.78 9.92
CA VAL A 336 -10.54 7.37 9.03
C VAL A 336 -10.32 8.83 9.37
N PHE A 337 -9.05 9.23 9.39
CA PHE A 337 -8.60 10.60 9.47
C PHE A 337 -7.75 10.91 8.26
N GLU A 338 -7.96 12.06 7.61
CA GLU A 338 -7.33 12.42 6.34
C GLU A 338 -6.96 13.91 6.28
N TYR A 339 -5.84 14.22 5.64
CA TYR A 339 -5.49 15.57 5.21
C TYR A 339 -5.62 15.71 3.70
N GLN A 340 -6.81 16.14 3.25
CA GLN A 340 -7.11 16.28 1.83
C GLN A 340 -6.09 17.17 1.08
N GLU A 341 -5.67 18.30 1.68
CA GLU A 341 -4.68 19.20 1.08
C GLU A 341 -3.31 18.52 0.87
N ASP A 342 -2.89 17.65 1.78
CA ASP A 342 -1.59 16.97 1.70
C ASP A 342 -1.65 15.72 0.80
N MET A 343 -2.81 15.05 0.76
CA MET A 343 -3.10 14.00 -0.23
C MET A 343 -3.07 14.56 -1.65
N GLN A 344 -3.61 15.77 -1.86
CA GLN A 344 -3.54 16.48 -3.13
C GLN A 344 -2.10 16.78 -3.56
N ALA A 345 -1.23 17.13 -2.60
CA ALA A 345 0.15 17.53 -2.88
C ALA A 345 1.10 16.36 -3.11
N ARG A 346 0.95 15.24 -2.36
CA ARG A 346 1.93 14.14 -2.35
C ARG A 346 1.40 12.80 -2.83
N GLY A 347 0.08 12.65 -3.07
CA GLY A 347 -0.57 11.35 -3.26
C GLY A 347 -1.00 10.74 -1.91
N VAL A 348 -1.64 9.58 -1.93
CA VAL A 348 -2.17 8.93 -0.71
C VAL A 348 -1.10 8.08 -0.04
N PHE A 349 -0.78 8.39 1.22
CA PHE A 349 0.06 7.58 2.12
C PHE A 349 -0.77 7.18 3.32
N GLU A 350 -1.16 5.90 3.36
CA GLU A 350 -2.07 5.36 4.38
C GLU A 350 -1.35 4.48 5.40
N LYS A 351 -1.74 4.60 6.66
CA LYS A 351 -1.36 3.67 7.73
C LYS A 351 -2.55 3.30 8.60
N SER A 352 -2.68 2.03 8.92
CA SER A 352 -3.75 1.49 9.78
C SER A 352 -3.21 1.06 11.13
N PHE A 353 -3.93 1.38 12.20
CA PHE A 353 -3.58 0.98 13.56
C PHE A 353 -4.78 0.35 14.26
N SER A 354 -4.51 -0.69 15.05
CA SER A 354 -5.54 -1.40 15.80
C SER A 354 -5.50 -1.00 17.27
N VAL A 355 -6.57 -0.36 17.74
CA VAL A 355 -6.75 0.13 19.11
C VAL A 355 -7.99 -0.50 19.74
N LEU A 356 -8.08 -1.82 19.66
CA LEU A 356 -9.23 -2.64 20.09
C LEU A 356 -9.49 -2.58 21.61
N GLY A 357 -8.60 -1.94 22.37
CA GLY A 357 -8.81 -1.58 23.77
C GLY A 357 -9.66 -0.33 24.00
N VAL A 358 -10.04 0.38 22.93
CA VAL A 358 -10.76 1.66 22.98
C VAL A 358 -12.21 1.46 22.55
N THR A 359 -13.14 1.89 23.40
CA THR A 359 -14.60 1.78 23.17
C THR A 359 -15.34 3.11 23.11
N ARG A 360 -14.61 4.23 23.08
CA ARG A 360 -15.18 5.58 23.08
C ARG A 360 -14.76 6.33 21.82
N SER A 361 -15.73 6.75 21.02
CA SER A 361 -15.51 7.51 19.79
C SER A 361 -14.72 8.80 20.03
N SER A 362 -14.93 9.49 21.15
CA SER A 362 -14.15 10.67 21.55
C SER A 362 -12.65 10.36 21.74
N GLN A 363 -12.32 9.23 22.39
CA GLN A 363 -10.93 8.80 22.59
C GLN A 363 -10.29 8.38 21.26
N VAL A 364 -11.03 7.70 20.38
CA VAL A 364 -10.58 7.38 19.02
C VAL A 364 -10.29 8.66 18.23
N GLY A 365 -11.18 9.66 18.30
CA GLY A 365 -10.98 10.97 17.68
C GLY A 365 -9.75 11.71 18.19
N ARG A 366 -9.47 11.65 19.50
CA ARG A 366 -8.24 12.22 20.11
C ARG A 366 -6.97 11.47 19.69
N LEU A 367 -7.02 10.13 19.61
CA LEU A 367 -5.88 9.33 19.13
C LEU A 367 -5.61 9.58 17.65
N GLY A 368 -6.67 9.63 16.83
CA GLY A 368 -6.58 9.97 15.40
C GLY A 368 -5.95 11.33 15.18
N ASN A 369 -6.40 12.36 15.92
CA ASN A 369 -5.81 13.69 15.86
C ASN A 369 -4.33 13.70 16.23
N TYR A 370 -3.95 13.04 17.33
CA TYR A 370 -2.57 12.95 17.77
C TYR A 370 -1.65 12.28 16.74
N LEU A 371 -2.07 11.15 16.17
CA LEU A 371 -1.26 10.46 15.15
C LEU A 371 -1.11 11.31 13.89
N MET A 372 -2.19 11.98 13.50
CA MET A 372 -2.24 12.81 12.31
C MET A 372 -1.40 14.09 12.46
N GLU A 373 -1.46 14.77 13.61
CA GLU A 373 -0.59 15.90 13.94
C GLU A 373 0.87 15.48 14.11
N THR A 374 1.14 14.29 14.69
CA THR A 374 2.50 13.73 14.77
C THR A 374 3.09 13.51 13.38
N ALA A 375 2.33 12.87 12.49
CA ALA A 375 2.75 12.61 11.12
C ALA A 375 3.09 13.90 10.37
N LYS A 376 2.29 14.96 10.58
CA LYS A 376 2.50 16.26 9.94
C LYS A 376 3.67 17.05 10.52
N ARG A 377 3.79 17.14 11.85
CA ARG A 377 4.68 18.09 12.53
C ARG A 377 6.04 17.53 12.89
N VAL A 378 6.13 16.23 13.17
CA VAL A 378 7.37 15.58 13.58
C VAL A 378 8.11 15.08 12.35
N GLN A 379 8.86 15.99 11.72
CA GLN A 379 9.54 15.72 10.45
C GLN A 379 11.04 15.48 10.62
N ASN A 380 11.67 16.15 11.58
CA ASN A 380 13.12 16.14 11.74
C ASN A 380 13.56 15.15 12.82
N PHE A 381 14.61 14.39 12.55
CA PHE A 381 15.21 13.44 13.49
C PHE A 381 16.73 13.60 13.51
N CYS A 382 17.35 13.41 14.66
CA CYS A 382 18.80 13.50 14.77
C CYS A 382 19.37 12.47 15.74
N SER A 383 20.65 12.18 15.59
CA SER A 383 21.42 11.34 16.49
C SER A 383 22.79 11.96 16.70
N PHE A 384 23.28 11.95 17.94
CA PHE A 384 24.58 12.51 18.30
C PHE A 384 25.13 11.82 19.54
N GLN A 385 26.44 11.89 19.73
CA GLN A 385 27.09 11.37 20.92
C GLN A 385 27.42 12.48 21.90
N VAL A 386 27.24 12.21 23.19
CA VAL A 386 27.63 13.10 24.29
C VAL A 386 28.59 12.39 25.25
N GLY A 387 29.35 13.16 26.00
CA GLY A 387 30.20 12.63 27.08
C GLY A 387 29.45 12.46 28.40
N LEU A 388 30.12 11.86 29.39
CA LEU A 388 29.61 11.61 30.76
C LEU A 388 28.93 12.82 31.45
N GLN A 389 29.29 14.05 31.11
CA GLN A 389 28.69 15.26 31.69
C GLN A 389 27.22 15.49 31.28
N ASP A 390 26.81 14.88 30.17
CA ASP A 390 25.47 14.95 29.60
C ASP A 390 24.80 13.57 29.50
N ALA A 391 25.37 12.56 30.17
CA ALA A 391 24.84 11.18 30.23
C ALA A 391 23.64 11.03 31.18
N ASP A 392 23.23 12.13 31.83
CA ASP A 392 22.01 12.24 32.64
C ASP A 392 20.74 12.42 31.78
N ILE A 393 20.88 12.60 30.46
CA ILE A 393 19.76 12.72 29.53
C ILE A 393 19.09 11.37 29.33
N GLU A 394 17.76 11.37 29.39
CA GLU A 394 16.97 10.14 29.42
C GLU A 394 15.94 10.09 28.28
N ALA A 395 15.59 8.87 27.85
CA ALA A 395 14.49 8.68 26.91
C ALA A 395 13.19 9.22 27.50
N GLY A 396 12.40 9.91 26.69
CA GLY A 396 11.22 10.64 27.13
C GLY A 396 11.50 12.04 27.70
N GLU A 397 12.73 12.54 27.68
CA GLU A 397 13.00 13.95 27.99
C GLU A 397 12.93 14.83 26.74
N ILE A 398 12.82 16.16 26.94
CA ILE A 398 12.86 17.13 25.86
C ILE A 398 14.14 17.94 25.98
N VAL A 399 14.95 17.98 24.93
CA VAL A 399 16.17 18.78 24.85
C VAL A 399 16.02 19.87 23.80
N SER A 400 16.63 21.03 24.00
CA SER A 400 16.71 22.07 22.97
C SER A 400 18.08 22.02 22.29
N LEU A 401 18.11 21.84 20.98
CA LEU A 401 19.33 21.73 20.20
C LEU A 401 19.63 23.04 19.48
N THR A 402 20.87 23.49 19.59
CA THR A 402 21.42 24.62 18.83
C THR A 402 22.51 24.09 17.90
N TYR A 403 22.31 24.20 16.59
CA TYR A 403 23.27 23.74 15.58
C TYR A 403 23.19 24.63 14.32
N PRO A 404 23.63 25.90 14.41
CA PRO A 404 23.38 26.89 13.37
C PRO A 404 24.14 26.61 12.07
N ASP A 405 25.33 26.00 12.14
CA ASP A 405 26.24 25.88 11.00
C ASP A 405 25.75 24.93 9.88
N PHE A 406 24.89 23.97 10.20
CA PHE A 406 24.37 22.99 9.24
C PHE A 406 22.85 22.97 9.14
N THR A 407 22.13 22.95 10.28
CA THR A 407 20.67 22.82 10.28
C THR A 407 19.93 24.15 10.47
N GLY A 408 20.65 25.22 10.85
CA GLY A 408 20.06 26.51 11.19
C GLY A 408 19.23 26.50 12.48
N TRP A 409 19.34 25.44 13.30
CA TRP A 409 18.58 25.33 14.54
C TRP A 409 19.15 26.23 15.63
N ASP A 410 18.26 26.99 16.28
CA ASP A 410 18.53 27.82 17.44
C ASP A 410 17.53 27.46 18.55
N ALA A 411 18.02 26.81 19.61
CA ALA A 411 17.22 26.28 20.71
C ALA A 411 15.96 25.48 20.26
N LYS A 412 16.05 24.76 19.14
CA LYS A 412 14.92 23.98 18.60
C LYS A 412 14.65 22.77 19.50
N PRO A 413 13.41 22.52 19.94
CA PRO A 413 13.12 21.42 20.85
C PRO A 413 13.04 20.06 20.13
N PHE A 414 13.53 19.03 20.80
CA PHE A 414 13.55 17.64 20.36
C PHE A 414 13.23 16.70 21.54
N ARG A 415 12.40 15.71 21.30
CA ARG A 415 12.08 14.60 22.21
C ARG A 415 13.19 13.56 22.11
N VAL A 416 13.81 13.21 23.22
CA VAL A 416 14.77 12.11 23.28
C VAL A 416 13.99 10.81 23.21
N VAL A 417 14.33 9.96 22.25
CA VAL A 417 13.56 8.74 21.98
C VAL A 417 14.36 7.49 22.25
N ALA A 418 15.68 7.54 22.09
CA ALA A 418 16.55 6.46 22.52
C ALA A 418 17.86 7.01 23.09
N VAL A 419 18.35 6.31 24.10
CA VAL A 419 19.65 6.55 24.73
C VAL A 419 20.39 5.23 24.76
N GLN A 420 21.58 5.19 24.17
CA GLN A 420 22.40 3.98 24.06
C GLN A 420 23.80 4.25 24.63
N ASP A 421 24.16 3.51 25.67
CA ASP A 421 25.50 3.54 26.24
C ASP A 421 26.47 2.72 25.37
N GLN A 422 27.58 3.35 24.97
CA GLN A 422 28.67 2.69 24.23
C GLN A 422 29.66 1.96 25.16
N GLY A 423 29.28 1.68 26.41
CA GLY A 423 30.03 0.89 27.38
C GLY A 423 31.37 1.53 27.76
N ASP A 424 32.47 0.83 27.50
CA ASP A 424 33.84 1.19 27.93
C ASP A 424 34.36 2.54 27.42
N SER A 425 33.65 3.20 26.50
CA SER A 425 34.05 4.49 25.92
C SER A 425 33.65 5.71 26.77
N GLY A 426 32.68 5.57 27.70
CA GLY A 426 32.12 6.69 28.46
C GLY A 426 31.35 7.70 27.58
N LEU A 427 30.87 7.24 26.43
CA LEU A 427 30.06 8.02 25.48
C LEU A 427 28.65 7.46 25.42
N VAL A 428 27.68 8.35 25.28
CA VAL A 428 26.27 8.01 25.16
C VAL A 428 25.76 8.50 23.81
N THR A 429 25.19 7.61 23.02
CA THR A 429 24.48 7.97 21.78
C THR A 429 23.04 8.34 22.14
N ILE A 430 22.64 9.55 21.77
CA ILE A 430 21.30 10.06 21.97
C ILE A 430 20.65 10.20 20.60
N THR A 431 19.42 9.70 20.49
CA THR A 431 18.57 9.84 19.32
C THR A 431 17.35 10.64 19.71
N CYS A 432 17.02 11.64 18.88
CA CYS A 432 15.88 12.51 19.11
C CYS A 432 14.97 12.64 17.88
N ALA A 433 13.69 12.87 18.14
CA ALA A 433 12.69 13.30 17.19
C ALA A 433 12.30 14.76 17.47
N GLU A 434 11.91 15.50 16.45
CA GLU A 434 11.40 16.86 16.60
C GLU A 434 10.23 16.90 17.58
N TYR A 435 10.20 17.92 18.43
CA TYR A 435 9.14 18.08 19.42
C TYR A 435 8.28 19.30 19.09
N ASP A 436 6.97 19.09 18.96
CA ASP A 436 5.97 20.15 18.91
C ASP A 436 4.90 19.88 19.98
N ALA A 437 4.77 20.81 20.93
CA ALA A 437 3.83 20.68 22.04
C ALA A 437 2.36 20.61 21.58
N THR A 438 2.03 21.14 20.39
CA THR A 438 0.64 21.14 19.89
C THR A 438 0.14 19.74 19.53
N VAL A 439 1.05 18.79 19.27
CA VAL A 439 0.70 17.39 18.95
C VAL A 439 -0.04 16.72 20.11
N TYR A 440 0.27 17.12 21.35
CA TYR A 440 -0.25 16.49 22.57
C TYR A 440 -1.56 17.10 23.08
N GLY A 441 -2.27 17.85 22.22
CA GLY A 441 -3.59 18.39 22.55
C GLY A 441 -4.64 17.32 22.80
N ASP A 442 -5.71 17.71 23.51
CA ASP A 442 -6.87 16.87 23.80
C ASP A 442 -8.01 17.05 22.77
N ASP A 443 -7.76 17.76 21.66
CA ASP A 443 -8.73 17.97 20.58
C ASP A 443 -9.06 16.65 19.88
N ALA A 444 -10.35 16.38 19.68
CA ALA A 444 -10.85 15.18 19.02
C ALA A 444 -11.32 15.50 17.59
N LEU A 445 -10.84 14.72 16.62
CA LEU A 445 -11.43 14.70 15.28
C LEU A 445 -12.76 13.93 15.28
N PRO A 446 -13.73 14.31 14.43
CA PRO A 446 -15.02 13.64 14.38
C PRO A 446 -14.87 12.19 13.92
N VAL A 447 -15.49 11.26 14.65
CA VAL A 447 -15.58 9.85 14.29
C VAL A 447 -16.98 9.59 13.75
N GLN A 448 -17.08 9.10 12.52
CA GLN A 448 -18.36 8.68 11.95
C GLN A 448 -18.77 7.36 12.63
N THR A 449 -19.88 7.38 13.36
CA THR A 449 -20.52 6.18 13.90
C THR A 449 -21.65 5.77 12.95
N PRO A 450 -21.82 4.47 12.63
CA PRO A 450 -22.93 4.01 11.79
C PRO A 450 -24.29 4.41 12.36
N ILE A 451 -25.29 4.62 11.50
CA ILE A 451 -26.68 4.76 11.94
C ILE A 451 -27.17 3.36 12.34
N VAL A 452 -27.39 3.16 13.64
CA VAL A 452 -27.89 1.90 14.20
C VAL A 452 -29.40 1.81 13.97
N ASP A 453 -29.86 0.77 13.28
CA ASP A 453 -31.30 0.47 13.20
C ASP A 453 -31.82 0.12 14.62
N PRO A 454 -32.99 0.63 15.06
CA PRO A 454 -33.43 0.60 16.47
C PRO A 454 -33.84 -0.79 16.99
N THR A 455 -33.65 -1.85 16.20
CA THR A 455 -33.85 -3.25 16.57
C THR A 455 -32.64 -4.05 16.10
N PRO A 456 -32.11 -5.01 16.87
CA PRO A 456 -31.06 -5.90 16.38
C PRO A 456 -31.57 -6.64 15.16
N VAL A 457 -31.16 -6.20 13.96
CA VAL A 457 -31.38 -6.95 12.73
C VAL A 457 -30.10 -7.73 12.52
N THR A 458 -30.21 -9.05 12.56
CA THR A 458 -29.12 -9.95 12.24
C THR A 458 -28.99 -10.08 10.72
N TYR A 459 -27.78 -9.83 10.20
CA TYR A 459 -27.40 -9.93 8.80
C TYR A 459 -26.40 -11.10 8.64
N ASP A 460 -26.77 -12.05 7.80
CA ASP A 460 -25.95 -13.22 7.46
C ASP A 460 -24.92 -12.96 6.35
N ASP A 461 -24.77 -11.70 5.95
CA ASP A 461 -23.84 -11.23 4.93
C ASP A 461 -23.48 -9.75 5.17
N VAL A 462 -22.50 -9.24 4.41
CA VAL A 462 -22.15 -7.82 4.37
C VAL A 462 -23.37 -6.99 4.00
N TYR A 463 -23.58 -5.87 4.70
CA TYR A 463 -24.73 -4.98 4.47
C TYR A 463 -24.33 -3.50 4.48
N ALA A 464 -25.29 -2.63 4.12
CA ALA A 464 -25.12 -1.18 4.09
C ALA A 464 -23.88 -0.70 3.30
N LEU A 465 -23.54 -1.37 2.20
CA LEU A 465 -22.48 -0.93 1.30
C LEU A 465 -22.86 0.40 0.64
N VAL A 466 -22.04 1.42 0.87
CA VAL A 466 -22.13 2.76 0.29
C VAL A 466 -20.80 3.10 -0.38
N LEU A 467 -20.89 3.72 -1.55
CA LEU A 467 -19.74 4.25 -2.27
C LEU A 467 -19.78 5.77 -2.23
N ASP A 468 -18.68 6.38 -1.81
CA ASP A 468 -18.47 7.82 -1.84
C ASP A 468 -17.29 8.14 -2.77
N ASP A 469 -17.51 9.06 -3.70
CA ASP A 469 -16.42 9.63 -4.50
C ASP A 469 -15.71 10.72 -3.69
N ILE A 470 -14.45 10.44 -3.37
CA ILE A 470 -13.56 11.31 -2.61
C ILE A 470 -12.33 11.69 -3.45
N GLY A 471 -12.43 11.57 -4.78
CA GLY A 471 -11.38 12.00 -5.70
C GLY A 471 -11.03 13.47 -5.55
N TYR A 472 -9.87 13.85 -6.09
CA TYR A 472 -9.35 15.21 -5.97
C TYR A 472 -8.66 15.66 -7.26
N ILE A 473 -8.51 16.98 -7.42
CA ILE A 473 -7.75 17.58 -8.51
C ILE A 473 -6.31 17.74 -8.05
N ALA A 474 -5.36 17.16 -8.77
CA ALA A 474 -3.92 17.26 -8.50
C ALA A 474 -3.37 18.66 -8.85
N GLU A 475 -2.13 18.93 -8.46
CA GLU A 475 -1.50 20.24 -8.76
C GLU A 475 -1.40 20.56 -10.25
N ASP A 476 -1.36 19.55 -11.12
CA ASP A 476 -1.33 19.69 -12.58
C ASP A 476 -2.74 19.82 -13.19
N GLY A 477 -3.79 19.84 -12.36
CA GLY A 477 -5.20 19.94 -12.75
C GLY A 477 -5.82 18.61 -13.20
N THR A 478 -5.07 17.50 -13.19
CA THR A 478 -5.61 16.17 -13.47
C THR A 478 -6.54 15.73 -12.34
N TRP A 479 -7.73 15.22 -12.68
CA TRP A 479 -8.59 14.55 -11.70
C TRP A 479 -8.04 13.17 -11.35
N PHE A 480 -7.79 12.94 -10.06
CA PHE A 480 -7.36 11.67 -9.51
C PHE A 480 -8.54 10.97 -8.82
N PRO A 481 -9.12 9.92 -9.41
CA PRO A 481 -10.30 9.27 -8.87
C PRO A 481 -9.94 8.38 -7.67
N VAL A 482 -10.69 8.56 -6.58
CA VAL A 482 -10.60 7.74 -5.38
C VAL A 482 -12.00 7.44 -4.90
N ILE A 483 -12.39 6.17 -4.90
CA ILE A 483 -13.71 5.75 -4.41
C ILE A 483 -13.55 5.09 -3.05
N ARG A 484 -14.26 5.61 -2.05
CA ARG A 484 -14.36 4.98 -0.73
C ARG A 484 -15.56 4.06 -0.70
N ALA A 485 -15.32 2.78 -0.45
CA ALA A 485 -16.36 1.82 -0.14
C ALA A 485 -16.47 1.67 1.37
N THR A 486 -17.67 1.83 1.92
CA THR A 486 -17.98 1.65 3.35
C THR A 486 -19.12 0.65 3.49
N TRP A 487 -19.00 -0.32 4.38
CA TRP A 487 -20.00 -1.36 4.61
C TRP A 487 -20.09 -1.72 6.09
N GLN A 488 -20.98 -2.64 6.41
CA GLN A 488 -21.05 -3.31 7.71
C GLN A 488 -20.83 -4.80 7.53
N ASN A 489 -20.04 -5.40 8.42
CA ASN A 489 -19.74 -6.83 8.38
C ASN A 489 -20.97 -7.65 8.81
N PRO A 490 -21.08 -8.94 8.44
CA PRO A 490 -22.15 -9.80 8.91
C PRO A 490 -22.22 -9.78 10.44
N SER A 491 -23.40 -9.60 10.99
CA SER A 491 -23.59 -9.63 12.45
C SER A 491 -23.79 -11.05 12.99
N ASP A 492 -23.90 -12.05 12.11
CA ASP A 492 -24.28 -13.43 12.45
C ASP A 492 -23.09 -14.38 12.58
N TYR A 493 -21.91 -13.97 12.11
CA TYR A 493 -20.63 -14.67 12.21
C TYR A 493 -19.47 -13.72 11.91
N THR A 494 -18.27 -14.09 12.36
CA THR A 494 -17.03 -13.45 11.89
C THR A 494 -16.64 -14.07 10.55
N PRO A 495 -16.52 -13.30 9.47
CA PRO A 495 -15.88 -13.80 8.27
C PRO A 495 -14.45 -14.27 8.53
N ALA A 496 -14.04 -15.36 7.88
CA ALA A 496 -12.63 -15.76 7.84
C ALA A 496 -11.81 -14.80 6.97
N ALA A 497 -12.44 -14.19 5.96
CA ALA A 497 -11.87 -13.15 5.13
C ALA A 497 -12.97 -12.24 4.59
N LEU A 498 -12.61 -10.98 4.32
CA LEU A 498 -13.38 -10.01 3.55
C LEU A 498 -12.72 -9.82 2.19
N ASN A 499 -13.54 -9.85 1.15
CA ASN A 499 -13.12 -9.63 -0.22
C ASN A 499 -13.82 -8.38 -0.75
N VAL A 500 -13.04 -7.40 -1.18
CA VAL A 500 -13.54 -6.24 -1.93
C VAL A 500 -13.05 -6.37 -3.36
N ARG A 501 -14.00 -6.36 -4.28
CA ARG A 501 -13.76 -6.47 -5.71
C ARG A 501 -14.42 -5.32 -6.44
N TRP A 502 -13.88 -4.95 -7.59
CA TRP A 502 -14.48 -3.94 -8.44
C TRP A 502 -14.34 -4.27 -9.92
N ARG A 503 -15.20 -3.68 -10.73
CA ARG A 503 -15.15 -3.73 -12.19
C ARG A 503 -15.87 -2.53 -12.79
N TYR A 504 -15.63 -2.23 -14.06
CA TYR A 504 -16.45 -1.25 -14.77
C TYR A 504 -17.74 -1.90 -15.28
N ASP A 505 -18.78 -1.08 -15.48
CA ASP A 505 -20.04 -1.56 -16.04
C ASP A 505 -19.82 -2.19 -17.42
N GLY A 506 -20.35 -3.41 -17.59
CA GLY A 506 -20.16 -4.23 -18.79
C GLY A 506 -18.96 -5.19 -18.75
N ASP A 507 -18.03 -5.07 -17.80
CA ASP A 507 -16.92 -6.01 -17.65
C ASP A 507 -17.39 -7.35 -17.05
N THR A 508 -16.79 -8.44 -17.53
CA THR A 508 -17.12 -9.80 -17.06
C THR A 508 -16.26 -10.27 -15.89
N GLU A 509 -15.07 -9.70 -15.72
CA GLU A 509 -14.12 -10.09 -14.69
C GLU A 509 -14.09 -9.07 -13.54
N TRP A 510 -13.87 -9.57 -12.32
CA TRP A 510 -13.77 -8.77 -11.11
C TRP A 510 -12.31 -8.59 -10.74
N ASN A 511 -11.87 -7.35 -10.55
CA ASN A 511 -10.55 -7.04 -10.02
C ASN A 511 -10.59 -7.14 -8.49
N LEU A 512 -9.69 -7.93 -7.90
CA LEU A 512 -9.56 -8.01 -6.45
C LEU A 512 -8.79 -6.79 -5.93
N HIS A 513 -9.42 -6.01 -5.07
CA HIS A 513 -8.80 -4.83 -4.43
C HIS A 513 -8.32 -5.13 -3.01
N LEU A 514 -9.11 -5.85 -2.24
CA LEU A 514 -8.79 -6.21 -0.87
C LEU A 514 -9.17 -7.66 -0.62
N ASN A 515 -8.25 -8.44 -0.06
CA ASN A 515 -8.53 -9.69 0.62
C ASN A 515 -7.86 -9.61 1.99
N THR A 516 -8.64 -9.64 3.06
CA THR A 516 -8.11 -9.48 4.41
C THR A 516 -8.88 -10.28 5.44
N SER A 517 -8.18 -10.85 6.42
CA SER A 517 -8.76 -11.41 7.63
C SER A 517 -9.14 -10.34 8.66
N ARG A 518 -8.76 -9.07 8.44
CA ARG A 518 -9.11 -7.95 9.33
C ARG A 518 -10.58 -7.56 9.14
N MET A 519 -11.28 -7.30 10.25
CA MET A 519 -12.69 -6.90 10.26
C MET A 519 -12.87 -5.41 9.90
N THR A 520 -12.24 -4.97 8.81
CA THR A 520 -12.44 -3.61 8.30
C THR A 520 -13.88 -3.42 7.81
N THR A 521 -14.38 -2.20 7.91
CA THR A 521 -15.71 -1.78 7.44
C THR A 521 -15.62 -0.78 6.29
N GLN A 522 -14.41 -0.55 5.77
CA GLN A 522 -14.20 0.36 4.66
C GLN A 522 -12.87 0.08 3.93
N THR A 523 -12.77 0.55 2.70
CA THR A 523 -11.52 0.64 1.94
C THR A 523 -11.60 1.76 0.91
N THR A 524 -10.46 2.16 0.35
CA THR A 524 -10.42 3.09 -0.79
C THR A 524 -9.80 2.43 -2.00
N ILE A 525 -10.49 2.54 -3.12
CA ILE A 525 -10.07 2.02 -4.41
C ILE A 525 -9.49 3.20 -5.21
N THR A 526 -8.25 3.03 -5.66
CA THR A 526 -7.47 4.04 -6.42
C THR A 526 -7.08 3.50 -7.78
N GLY A 527 -6.53 4.34 -8.66
CA GLY A 527 -6.10 3.91 -10.00
C GLY A 527 -7.27 3.62 -10.94
N LEU A 528 -8.41 4.24 -10.68
CA LEU A 528 -9.63 4.07 -11.47
C LEU A 528 -9.62 4.97 -12.71
N THR A 529 -10.43 4.61 -13.70
CA THR A 529 -10.65 5.38 -14.92
C THR A 529 -11.79 6.36 -14.69
N THR A 530 -11.52 7.65 -14.93
CA THR A 530 -12.46 8.74 -14.67
C THR A 530 -13.68 8.67 -15.59
N GLY A 531 -14.87 8.93 -15.07
CA GLY A 531 -16.11 9.00 -15.85
C GLY A 531 -16.73 7.65 -16.25
N GLU A 532 -16.11 6.52 -15.89
CA GLU A 532 -16.68 5.18 -16.07
C GLU A 532 -17.62 4.84 -14.90
N ASP A 533 -18.62 3.99 -15.14
CA ASP A 533 -19.48 3.48 -14.07
C ASP A 533 -18.78 2.31 -13.37
N LEU A 534 -18.49 2.48 -12.08
CA LEU A 534 -17.84 1.48 -11.25
C LEU A 534 -18.88 0.65 -10.51
N GLU A 535 -18.72 -0.66 -10.54
CA GLU A 535 -19.43 -1.60 -9.67
C GLU A 535 -18.45 -2.17 -8.64
N VAL A 536 -18.79 -2.05 -7.36
CA VAL A 536 -18.01 -2.59 -6.24
C VAL A 536 -18.83 -3.68 -5.57
N TRP A 537 -18.20 -4.82 -5.36
CA TRP A 537 -18.78 -5.96 -4.67
C TRP A 537 -17.94 -6.30 -3.44
N VAL A 538 -18.60 -6.29 -2.28
CA VAL A 538 -18.01 -6.69 -1.02
C VAL A 538 -18.70 -7.96 -0.56
N ASN A 539 -17.94 -9.05 -0.45
CA ASN A 539 -18.43 -10.30 0.11
C ASN A 539 -17.43 -10.86 1.12
N CYS A 540 -17.83 -11.93 1.78
CA CYS A 540 -17.05 -12.47 2.88
C CYS A 540 -16.97 -14.00 2.81
N VAL A 541 -15.98 -14.59 3.47
CA VAL A 541 -15.78 -16.04 3.52
C VAL A 541 -16.31 -16.57 4.85
N LYS A 542 -17.23 -17.53 4.80
CA LYS A 542 -17.79 -18.12 6.02
C LYS A 542 -16.74 -18.99 6.73
N PRO A 543 -16.62 -18.89 8.08
CA PRO A 543 -15.58 -19.60 8.84
C PRO A 543 -15.81 -21.12 8.92
N ASN A 544 -17.06 -21.58 8.74
CA ASN A 544 -17.43 -22.98 8.94
C ASN A 544 -17.17 -23.88 7.73
N ASN A 545 -17.14 -23.33 6.52
CA ASN A 545 -17.00 -24.10 5.28
C ASN A 545 -16.07 -23.46 4.24
N GLY A 546 -15.49 -22.29 4.53
CA GLY A 546 -14.66 -21.53 3.58
C GLY A 546 -15.43 -21.03 2.36
N GLY A 547 -16.76 -21.09 2.37
CA GLY A 547 -17.60 -20.66 1.26
C GLY A 547 -17.77 -19.14 1.23
N GLU A 548 -17.57 -18.55 0.06
CA GLU A 548 -17.87 -17.15 -0.17
C GLU A 548 -19.38 -16.87 -0.12
N THR A 549 -19.74 -15.72 0.44
CA THR A 549 -21.12 -15.25 0.53
C THR A 549 -21.55 -14.51 -0.73
N THR A 550 -22.84 -14.16 -0.79
CA THR A 550 -23.40 -13.46 -1.95
C THR A 550 -22.91 -12.01 -1.97
N GLY A 551 -22.63 -11.43 -0.81
CA GLY A 551 -22.12 -10.07 -0.62
C GLY A 551 -23.13 -8.98 -0.91
N ALA A 552 -22.67 -7.74 -0.79
CA ALA A 552 -23.37 -6.54 -1.20
C ALA A 552 -22.68 -5.91 -2.40
N THR A 553 -23.46 -5.40 -3.35
CA THR A 553 -22.96 -4.72 -4.54
C THR A 553 -23.52 -3.30 -4.58
N ALA A 554 -22.67 -2.35 -4.92
CA ALA A 554 -23.04 -0.95 -5.11
C ALA A 554 -22.40 -0.41 -6.38
N THR A 555 -23.04 0.57 -7.00
CA THR A 555 -22.55 1.22 -8.22
C THR A 555 -22.44 2.73 -8.02
N LEU A 556 -21.43 3.33 -8.65
CA LEU A 556 -21.22 4.77 -8.65
C LEU A 556 -20.42 5.16 -9.91
N SER A 557 -20.78 6.29 -10.53
CA SER A 557 -20.00 6.87 -11.63
C SER A 557 -18.74 7.52 -11.08
N VAL A 558 -17.56 7.06 -11.51
CA VAL A 558 -16.28 7.62 -11.09
C VAL A 558 -16.21 9.07 -11.52
N GLY A 559 -15.88 9.96 -10.58
CA GLY A 559 -15.74 11.38 -10.85
C GLY A 559 -14.75 11.69 -11.96
N ARG A 560 -14.86 12.91 -12.46
CA ARG A 560 -13.94 13.50 -13.42
C ARG A 560 -13.90 15.01 -13.21
N ASP A 561 -12.83 15.63 -13.66
CA ASP A 561 -12.82 17.07 -13.77
C ASP A 561 -13.79 17.52 -14.90
N VAL A 562 -14.62 18.50 -14.56
CA VAL A 562 -15.68 19.07 -15.40
C VAL A 562 -15.50 20.57 -15.62
N THR A 563 -14.40 21.16 -15.16
CA THR A 563 -14.16 22.59 -15.19
C THR A 563 -13.38 22.96 -16.45
N PRO A 564 -13.98 23.67 -17.42
CA PRO A 564 -13.27 24.02 -18.64
C PRO A 564 -12.16 25.06 -18.37
N PRO A 565 -11.05 25.01 -19.12
CA PRO A 565 -9.99 26.00 -19.02
C PRO A 565 -10.47 27.38 -19.48
N ALA A 566 -9.81 28.43 -18.99
CA ALA A 566 -10.11 29.79 -19.43
C ALA A 566 -9.82 29.99 -20.93
N ALA A 567 -10.49 30.97 -21.53
CA ALA A 567 -10.27 31.29 -22.95
C ALA A 567 -8.85 31.82 -23.18
N PRO A 568 -8.15 31.40 -24.25
CA PRO A 568 -6.91 32.03 -24.66
C PRO A 568 -7.13 33.51 -24.95
N THR A 569 -6.13 34.35 -24.67
CA THR A 569 -6.25 35.81 -24.80
C THR A 569 -5.25 36.37 -25.80
N SER A 570 -5.44 37.63 -26.20
CA SER A 570 -4.49 38.37 -27.05
C SER A 570 -4.16 37.70 -28.39
N LEU A 571 -5.13 37.01 -29.01
CA LEU A 571 -4.94 36.45 -30.35
C LEU A 571 -4.59 37.56 -31.36
N THR A 572 -3.45 37.42 -32.03
CA THR A 572 -3.01 38.25 -33.15
C THR A 572 -2.83 37.41 -34.40
N ALA A 573 -3.03 38.01 -35.56
CA ALA A 573 -2.84 37.39 -36.87
C ALA A 573 -2.03 38.32 -37.77
N THR A 574 -0.78 37.96 -38.05
CA THR A 574 0.18 38.80 -38.81
C THR A 574 0.52 38.14 -40.14
N GLY A 575 0.50 38.90 -41.23
CA GLY A 575 0.89 38.40 -42.54
C GLY A 575 2.40 38.22 -42.67
N TRP A 576 2.83 37.15 -43.34
CA TRP A 576 4.23 36.92 -43.69
C TRP A 576 4.34 36.06 -44.96
N PHE A 577 4.83 36.61 -46.08
CA PHE A 577 5.12 35.87 -47.34
C PHE A 577 4.19 34.67 -47.62
N GLY A 578 2.93 34.94 -48.00
CA GLY A 578 1.93 33.90 -48.29
C GLY A 578 1.34 33.15 -47.06
N ASN A 579 1.88 33.38 -45.86
CA ASN A 579 1.43 32.84 -44.59
C ASN A 579 0.73 33.90 -43.73
N ILE A 580 -0.03 33.42 -42.76
CA ILE A 580 -0.54 34.17 -41.63
C ILE A 580 -0.04 33.48 -40.36
N ASP A 581 0.71 34.22 -39.56
CA ASP A 581 1.24 33.78 -38.28
C ASP A 581 0.27 34.20 -37.18
N LEU A 582 -0.22 33.20 -36.45
CA LEU A 582 -1.11 33.38 -35.31
C LEU A 582 -0.31 33.25 -34.02
N GLU A 583 -0.53 34.17 -33.09
CA GLU A 583 0.04 34.14 -31.75
C GLU A 583 -1.05 34.48 -30.72
N TRP A 584 -1.02 33.84 -29.56
CA TRP A 584 -1.93 34.11 -28.45
C TRP A 584 -1.25 33.84 -27.12
N VAL A 585 -1.94 34.18 -26.03
CA VAL A 585 -1.54 33.83 -24.67
C VAL A 585 -2.44 32.71 -24.19
N ASN A 586 -1.82 31.58 -23.82
CA ASN A 586 -2.53 30.45 -23.22
C ASN A 586 -3.14 30.85 -21.87
N PRO A 587 -4.26 30.22 -21.47
CA PRO A 587 -4.76 30.35 -20.11
C PRO A 587 -3.73 29.88 -19.08
N ALA A 588 -3.87 30.36 -17.84
CA ALA A 588 -2.99 29.99 -16.72
C ALA A 588 -3.40 28.66 -16.06
N ASP A 589 -4.50 28.07 -16.51
CA ASP A 589 -4.97 26.75 -16.09
C ASP A 589 -3.88 25.70 -16.36
N LYS A 590 -3.54 24.94 -15.32
CA LYS A 590 -2.38 24.03 -15.35
C LYS A 590 -2.64 22.74 -16.11
N ASP A 591 -3.91 22.37 -16.26
CA ASP A 591 -4.43 21.22 -17.00
C ASP A 591 -4.66 21.53 -18.49
N LEU A 592 -4.21 22.68 -19.01
CA LEU A 592 -4.29 22.97 -20.43
C LEU A 592 -3.53 21.91 -21.25
N ASN A 593 -4.25 21.20 -22.12
CA ASN A 593 -3.67 20.19 -23.00
C ASN A 593 -3.31 20.80 -24.36
N TYR A 594 -4.28 21.40 -25.05
CA TYR A 594 -4.06 22.03 -26.35
C TYR A 594 -5.03 23.19 -26.62
N VAL A 595 -4.70 23.98 -27.64
CA VAL A 595 -5.55 25.04 -28.18
C VAL A 595 -6.05 24.63 -29.57
N GLU A 596 -7.36 24.67 -29.76
CA GLU A 596 -7.97 24.51 -31.08
C GLU A 596 -7.90 25.81 -31.88
N VAL A 597 -7.45 25.73 -33.13
CA VAL A 597 -7.40 26.85 -34.08
C VAL A 597 -8.48 26.67 -35.13
N TRP A 598 -9.33 27.68 -35.27
CA TRP A 598 -10.47 27.69 -36.19
C TRP A 598 -10.36 28.85 -37.19
N GLU A 599 -10.71 28.59 -38.45
CA GLU A 599 -10.55 29.52 -39.58
C GLU A 599 -11.86 29.70 -40.36
N ASN A 600 -12.08 30.91 -40.87
CA ASN A 600 -13.11 31.20 -41.87
C ASN A 600 -12.68 32.31 -42.85
N ALA A 601 -13.29 32.35 -44.04
CA ALA A 601 -13.10 33.42 -45.02
C ALA A 601 -13.91 34.69 -44.70
N ILE A 602 -14.93 34.58 -43.85
CA ILE A 602 -15.75 35.69 -43.37
C ILE A 602 -15.75 35.72 -41.84
N ASP A 603 -16.00 36.89 -41.24
CA ASP A 603 -16.10 37.08 -39.80
C ASP A 603 -17.40 36.44 -39.24
N ASN A 604 -17.45 35.11 -39.25
CA ASN A 604 -18.56 34.32 -38.74
C ASN A 604 -18.08 33.01 -38.13
N ARG A 605 -18.03 32.95 -36.80
CA ARG A 605 -17.60 31.77 -36.05
C ARG A 605 -18.49 30.55 -36.28
N ALA A 606 -19.79 30.73 -36.56
CA ALA A 606 -20.73 29.61 -36.69
C ALA A 606 -20.46 28.73 -37.91
N THR A 607 -19.75 29.24 -38.91
CA THR A 607 -19.32 28.49 -40.10
C THR A 607 -17.82 28.31 -40.19
N ALA A 608 -17.08 28.63 -39.11
CA ALA A 608 -15.65 28.39 -39.03
C ALA A 608 -15.37 26.88 -38.97
N VAL A 609 -14.19 26.48 -39.45
CA VAL A 609 -13.75 25.08 -39.47
C VAL A 609 -12.47 24.95 -38.63
N LYS A 610 -12.36 23.87 -37.84
CA LYS A 610 -11.13 23.55 -37.12
C LYS A 610 -10.03 23.19 -38.10
N ILE A 611 -8.90 23.87 -38.02
CA ILE A 611 -7.75 23.68 -38.93
C ILE A 611 -6.51 23.12 -38.24
N ALA A 612 -6.42 23.26 -36.90
CA ALA A 612 -5.31 22.70 -36.13
C ALA A 612 -5.65 22.53 -34.65
N GLU A 613 -4.86 21.68 -33.99
CA GLU A 613 -4.72 21.56 -32.54
C GLU A 613 -3.24 21.76 -32.24
N THR A 614 -2.91 22.60 -31.26
CA THR A 614 -1.53 22.95 -30.96
C THR A 614 -1.31 23.08 -29.46
N ASN A 615 -0.19 22.53 -28.99
CA ASN A 615 0.23 22.62 -27.59
C ASN A 615 1.05 23.89 -27.32
N GLY A 616 1.34 24.67 -28.38
CA GLY A 616 2.10 25.92 -28.31
C GLY A 616 1.22 27.16 -28.21
N THR A 617 1.86 28.33 -28.24
CA THR A 617 1.20 29.65 -28.22
C THR A 617 1.12 30.30 -29.60
N SER A 618 1.42 29.55 -30.65
CA SER A 618 1.41 30.04 -32.02
C SER A 618 1.06 28.95 -33.04
N TYR A 619 0.60 29.37 -34.22
CA TYR A 619 0.33 28.51 -35.36
C TYR A 619 0.51 29.28 -36.67
N GLN A 620 1.24 28.71 -37.61
CA GLN A 620 1.47 29.31 -38.93
C GLN A 620 0.56 28.67 -39.97
N ARG A 621 -0.11 29.51 -40.77
CA ARG A 621 -1.11 29.10 -41.74
C ARG A 621 -0.81 29.64 -43.13
N TYR A 622 -0.41 28.78 -44.05
CA TYR A 622 -0.24 29.14 -45.46
C TYR A 622 -1.59 29.31 -46.16
N VAL A 623 -1.82 30.47 -46.79
CA VAL A 623 -3.07 30.78 -47.51
C VAL A 623 -2.85 31.34 -48.91
N GLY A 624 -1.59 31.54 -49.33
CA GLY A 624 -1.22 32.22 -50.58
C GLY A 624 -1.24 33.75 -50.43
N SER A 625 -0.87 34.51 -51.46
CA SER A 625 -0.74 35.97 -51.37
C SER A 625 -2.07 36.72 -51.34
N PHE A 626 -2.15 37.80 -50.54
CA PHE A 626 -3.30 38.73 -50.46
C PHE A 626 -4.63 38.08 -50.08
N ILE A 627 -4.60 37.06 -49.23
CA ILE A 627 -5.78 36.38 -48.74
C ILE A 627 -6.07 36.84 -47.31
N THR A 628 -7.31 37.28 -47.08
CA THR A 628 -7.83 37.56 -45.74
C THR A 628 -8.52 36.32 -45.17
N ARG A 629 -8.24 36.03 -43.89
CA ARG A 629 -8.92 35.01 -43.09
C ARG A 629 -9.22 35.55 -41.69
N TYR A 630 -10.24 34.98 -41.06
CA TYR A 630 -10.65 35.27 -39.70
C TYR A 630 -10.42 34.04 -38.83
N TYR A 631 -9.80 34.25 -37.67
CA TYR A 631 -9.40 33.18 -36.76
C TYR A 631 -10.03 33.29 -35.38
N TRP A 632 -10.31 32.14 -34.78
CA TRP A 632 -10.73 31.96 -33.39
C TRP A 632 -9.92 30.86 -32.76
N VAL A 633 -9.66 30.99 -31.46
CA VAL A 633 -8.99 29.97 -30.67
C VAL A 633 -9.78 29.69 -29.39
N ARG A 634 -9.68 28.45 -28.90
CA ARG A 634 -10.20 28.05 -27.58
C ARG A 634 -9.34 26.93 -27.00
N ALA A 635 -9.23 26.91 -25.68
CA ALA A 635 -8.45 25.93 -24.94
C ALA A 635 -9.25 24.65 -24.69
N VAL A 636 -8.55 23.52 -24.59
CA VAL A 636 -9.07 22.23 -24.14
C VAL A 636 -8.10 21.66 -23.12
N ASP A 637 -8.61 21.15 -22.01
CA ASP A 637 -7.81 20.55 -20.94
C ASP A 637 -7.54 19.05 -21.19
N PHE A 638 -6.79 18.40 -20.28
CA PHE A 638 -6.51 16.96 -20.35
C PHE A 638 -7.76 16.09 -20.11
N SER A 639 -8.77 16.62 -19.43
CA SER A 639 -10.08 15.98 -19.18
C SER A 639 -11.02 16.05 -20.38
N GLY A 640 -10.66 16.83 -21.42
CA GLY A 640 -11.46 17.05 -22.62
C GLY A 640 -12.53 18.13 -22.48
N ASN A 641 -12.55 18.91 -21.39
CA ASN A 641 -13.47 20.03 -21.27
C ASN A 641 -13.04 21.16 -22.21
N VAL A 642 -14.03 21.65 -22.96
CA VAL A 642 -13.78 22.65 -24.01
C VAL A 642 -14.06 24.04 -23.46
N GLY A 643 -13.00 24.83 -23.36
CA GLY A 643 -13.03 26.21 -22.88
C GLY A 643 -13.78 27.18 -23.79
N ALA A 644 -14.01 28.38 -23.28
CA ALA A 644 -14.65 29.44 -24.04
C ALA A 644 -13.75 29.94 -25.20
N TRP A 645 -14.39 30.49 -26.22
CA TRP A 645 -13.68 31.15 -27.33
C TRP A 645 -12.98 32.43 -26.87
N ASN A 646 -11.82 32.73 -27.45
CA ASN A 646 -11.07 33.95 -27.20
C ASN A 646 -11.89 35.24 -27.41
N ALA A 647 -12.80 35.25 -28.40
CA ALA A 647 -13.68 36.37 -28.68
C ALA A 647 -14.91 35.96 -29.53
N THR A 648 -15.91 36.86 -29.60
CA THR A 648 -17.06 36.72 -30.51
C THR A 648 -16.70 37.05 -31.95
N ALA A 649 -15.99 38.15 -32.20
CA ALA A 649 -15.48 38.54 -33.52
C ALA A 649 -14.16 37.81 -33.82
N GLY A 650 -13.94 37.46 -35.07
CA GLY A 650 -12.72 36.82 -35.53
C GLY A 650 -11.56 37.79 -35.64
N THR A 651 -10.35 37.28 -35.39
CA THR A 651 -9.12 38.05 -35.60
C THR A 651 -8.73 37.97 -37.07
N ALA A 652 -8.73 39.10 -37.77
CA ALA A 652 -8.43 39.15 -39.19
C ALA A 652 -6.91 39.13 -39.45
N GLY A 653 -6.44 38.16 -40.24
CA GLY A 653 -5.09 38.12 -40.79
C GLY A 653 -5.13 38.33 -42.30
N ASN A 654 -4.17 39.09 -42.84
CA ASN A 654 -4.00 39.29 -44.28
C ASN A 654 -2.61 38.80 -44.65
N SER A 655 -2.50 37.86 -45.58
CA SER A 655 -1.20 37.39 -46.06
C SER A 655 -0.55 38.38 -47.03
N ASP A 656 0.77 38.53 -46.91
CA ASP A 656 1.57 39.41 -47.77
C ASP A 656 1.97 38.75 -49.10
N GLN A 657 2.48 39.57 -50.02
CA GLN A 657 2.86 39.18 -51.37
C GLN A 657 4.06 38.22 -51.39
N GLU A 658 3.97 37.14 -52.16
CA GLU A 658 5.14 36.39 -52.60
C GLU A 658 5.68 37.04 -53.89
N ASN A 659 6.78 37.78 -53.82
CA ASN A 659 7.49 38.25 -55.01
C ASN A 659 8.92 37.70 -55.04
N HIS A 660 9.31 37.12 -56.18
CA HIS A 660 10.67 36.61 -56.43
C HIS A 660 11.75 37.67 -56.18
N GLN A 661 11.44 38.95 -56.39
CA GLN A 661 12.38 40.05 -56.19
C GLN A 661 12.78 40.25 -54.72
N ASP A 662 11.86 40.02 -53.78
CA ASP A 662 12.14 40.25 -52.36
C ASP A 662 13.09 39.18 -51.78
N PHE A 663 13.04 37.95 -52.29
CA PHE A 663 13.99 36.89 -51.96
C PHE A 663 15.39 37.18 -52.52
N VAL A 664 15.46 37.70 -53.75
CA VAL A 664 16.71 38.11 -54.39
C VAL A 664 17.35 39.27 -53.60
N ASP A 665 16.55 40.23 -53.15
CA ASP A 665 17.04 41.39 -52.40
C ASP A 665 17.56 40.99 -51.00
N LEU A 666 16.93 40.01 -50.34
CA LEU A 666 17.38 39.49 -49.05
C LEU A 666 18.72 38.73 -49.15
N VAL A 667 18.89 37.88 -50.17
CA VAL A 667 20.13 37.14 -50.42
C VAL A 667 21.29 38.07 -50.79
N LEU A 668 21.02 39.14 -51.53
CA LEU A 668 22.01 40.16 -51.88
C LEU A 668 22.39 41.04 -50.67
N GLN A 669 21.50 41.20 -49.69
CA GLN A 669 21.76 41.94 -48.45
C GLN A 669 22.68 41.16 -47.48
N GLU A 670 22.54 39.84 -47.42
CA GLU A 670 23.38 39.00 -46.55
C GLU A 670 24.76 38.67 -47.14
N ASN A 671 24.95 38.78 -48.46
CA ASN A 671 26.22 38.45 -49.11
C ASN A 671 26.63 39.48 -50.18
N PRO A 672 27.29 40.59 -49.77
CA PRO A 672 27.59 41.72 -50.64
C PRO A 672 28.53 41.39 -51.81
N TYR A 673 29.25 40.25 -51.75
CA TYR A 673 30.11 39.78 -52.82
C TYR A 673 29.35 39.26 -54.06
N LEU A 674 28.09 38.82 -53.89
CA LEU A 674 27.26 38.37 -55.01
C LEU A 674 26.81 39.53 -55.92
N ALA A 675 26.69 40.75 -55.38
CA ALA A 675 26.36 41.95 -56.15
C ALA A 675 27.49 42.35 -57.11
N GLU A 676 28.75 42.14 -56.73
CA GLU A 676 29.92 42.46 -57.54
C GLU A 676 30.05 41.47 -58.73
N VAL A 677 29.84 40.17 -58.48
CA VAL A 677 29.83 39.12 -59.52
C VAL A 677 28.72 39.34 -60.56
N GLN A 678 27.54 39.80 -60.13
CA GLN A 678 26.42 40.10 -61.02
C GLN A 678 26.67 41.34 -61.89
N SER A 679 27.44 42.32 -61.40
CA SER A 679 27.88 43.48 -62.17
C SER A 679 28.94 43.10 -63.21
N ASP A 680 29.89 42.25 -62.83
CA ASP A 680 30.97 41.79 -63.73
C ASP A 680 30.44 40.89 -64.86
N LEU A 681 29.46 40.01 -64.58
CA LEU A 681 28.84 39.15 -65.60
C LEU A 681 28.00 39.93 -66.63
N ASN A 682 27.48 41.12 -66.28
CA ASN A 682 26.69 41.95 -67.18
C ASN A 682 27.52 42.94 -68.00
N SER A 683 28.85 42.92 -67.87
CA SER A 683 29.77 43.75 -68.65
C SER A 683 30.15 43.05 -69.97
N ALA A 684 29.65 43.55 -71.10
CA ALA A 684 29.91 42.96 -72.42
C ALA A 684 31.41 42.97 -72.79
N ILE A 685 31.97 41.80 -73.09
CA ILE A 685 33.35 41.65 -73.58
C ILE A 685 33.42 42.06 -75.05
N THR A 686 34.11 43.17 -75.36
CA THR A 686 34.46 43.56 -76.72
C THR A 686 35.77 42.91 -77.17
N LEU A 687 35.71 42.05 -78.20
CA LEU A 687 36.86 41.42 -78.85
C LEU A 687 37.54 42.40 -79.83
N GLY A 688 38.79 42.76 -79.53
CA GLY A 688 39.70 43.49 -80.42
C GLY A 688 40.80 42.57 -80.97
N ASP A 689 41.06 42.71 -82.26
CA ASP A 689 41.77 41.84 -83.18
C ASP A 689 43.24 41.45 -82.81
N THR A 690 43.61 40.32 -83.40
CA THR A 690 44.77 39.43 -83.35
C THR A 690 46.19 40.02 -83.39
N THR A 691 47.10 39.41 -82.61
CA THR A 691 48.43 39.01 -83.10
C THR A 691 48.98 37.84 -82.28
N ILE A 692 49.00 36.66 -82.90
CA ILE A 692 49.67 35.47 -82.37
C ILE A 692 51.17 35.56 -82.64
N LYS A 693 51.99 35.38 -81.59
CA LYS A 693 53.32 34.76 -81.68
C LYS A 693 53.55 33.83 -80.47
N THR A 694 53.22 32.56 -80.70
CA THR A 694 54.01 31.36 -80.37
C THR A 694 54.80 31.34 -79.04
N ILE A 695 54.31 30.56 -78.08
CA ILE A 695 55.16 29.57 -77.40
C ILE A 695 54.52 28.19 -77.57
N ASP A 696 55.29 27.34 -78.22
CA ASP A 696 55.11 25.91 -78.45
C ASP A 696 55.37 25.15 -77.15
N LEU A 697 54.39 24.39 -76.63
CA LEU A 697 54.61 23.28 -75.67
C LEU A 697 53.49 22.21 -75.77
N PRO A 698 53.50 21.31 -76.77
CA PRO A 698 52.61 20.14 -76.83
C PRO A 698 52.87 19.11 -75.71
N ALA A 699 53.90 19.29 -74.88
CA ALA A 699 54.25 18.35 -73.82
C ALA A 699 53.67 18.68 -72.44
N TYR A 700 53.16 19.90 -72.20
CA TYR A 700 52.60 20.29 -70.90
C TYR A 700 51.09 20.03 -70.85
N GLU A 701 50.33 20.42 -71.88
CA GLU A 701 48.88 20.22 -71.91
C GLU A 701 48.53 18.74 -71.98
N GLN A 702 49.31 17.94 -72.71
CA GLN A 702 49.13 16.49 -72.74
C GLN A 702 49.50 15.86 -71.39
N ARG A 703 50.57 16.31 -70.73
CA ARG A 703 50.90 15.85 -69.37
C ARG A 703 49.86 16.25 -68.33
N ILE A 704 49.22 17.41 -68.47
CA ILE A 704 48.14 17.82 -67.58
C ILE A 704 46.86 17.05 -67.91
N ALA A 705 46.53 16.83 -69.18
CA ALA A 705 45.39 16.00 -69.57
C ALA A 705 45.59 14.55 -69.08
N ASP A 706 46.75 13.96 -69.34
CA ASP A 706 47.12 12.62 -68.86
C ASP A 706 47.12 12.57 -67.32
N ARG A 707 47.56 13.63 -66.63
CA ARG A 707 47.53 13.70 -65.16
C ARG A 707 46.13 13.92 -64.60
N ILE A 708 45.29 14.68 -65.29
CA ILE A 708 43.87 14.87 -64.94
C ILE A 708 43.11 13.58 -65.16
N ASP A 709 43.39 12.85 -66.25
CA ASP A 709 42.80 11.55 -66.52
C ASP A 709 43.30 10.50 -65.52
N GLU A 710 44.61 10.48 -65.20
CA GLU A 710 45.18 9.59 -64.17
C GLU A 710 44.63 9.92 -62.78
N VAL A 711 44.47 11.20 -62.43
CA VAL A 711 43.83 11.64 -61.18
C VAL A 711 42.34 11.33 -61.16
N ASN A 712 41.63 11.48 -62.28
CA ASN A 712 40.22 11.12 -62.39
C ASN A 712 40.04 9.60 -62.30
N ASP A 713 40.92 8.81 -62.90
CA ASP A 713 40.86 7.35 -62.84
C ASP A 713 41.23 6.86 -61.43
N ASP A 714 42.18 7.51 -60.76
CA ASP A 714 42.55 7.21 -59.37
C ASP A 714 41.46 7.66 -58.37
N ILE A 715 40.83 8.83 -58.60
CA ILE A 715 39.66 9.29 -57.84
C ILE A 715 38.48 8.35 -58.07
N MET A 716 38.18 7.96 -59.32
CA MET A 716 37.07 7.06 -59.61
C MET A 716 37.36 5.64 -59.09
N THR A 717 38.62 5.19 -59.10
CA THR A 717 39.03 3.93 -58.48
C THR A 717 38.92 4.01 -56.96
N GLN A 718 39.32 5.12 -56.32
CA GLN A 718 39.14 5.33 -54.88
C GLN A 718 37.67 5.48 -54.50
N VAL A 719 36.87 6.18 -55.29
CA VAL A 719 35.41 6.32 -55.10
C VAL A 719 34.74 4.98 -55.30
N ASN A 720 35.14 4.16 -56.28
CA ASN A 720 34.62 2.80 -56.43
C ASN A 720 35.12 1.88 -55.31
N THR A 721 36.36 2.04 -54.81
CA THR A 721 36.88 1.26 -53.68
C THR A 721 36.22 1.66 -52.36
N TYR A 722 35.91 2.94 -52.18
CA TYR A 722 35.12 3.44 -51.04
C TYR A 722 33.65 3.09 -51.20
N ALA A 723 33.09 3.11 -52.41
CA ALA A 723 31.71 2.70 -52.68
C ALA A 723 31.58 1.19 -52.47
N ASP A 724 32.49 0.37 -52.98
CA ASP A 724 32.54 -1.07 -52.74
C ASP A 724 32.81 -1.37 -51.27
N GLY A 725 33.71 -0.64 -50.59
CA GLY A 725 33.96 -0.81 -49.16
C GLY A 725 32.81 -0.33 -48.26
N THR A 726 32.03 0.67 -48.71
CA THR A 726 30.82 1.13 -48.01
C THR A 726 29.64 0.23 -48.35
N ILE A 727 29.57 -0.32 -49.56
CA ILE A 727 28.60 -1.32 -49.98
C ILE A 727 28.87 -2.63 -49.25
N ASP A 728 30.12 -3.08 -49.11
CA ASP A 728 30.54 -4.21 -48.27
C ASP A 728 30.30 -3.91 -46.79
N ALA A 729 30.60 -2.70 -46.29
CA ALA A 729 30.24 -2.36 -44.90
C ALA A 729 28.72 -2.29 -44.67
N MET A 730 27.93 -1.91 -45.69
CA MET A 730 26.47 -1.94 -45.64
C MET A 730 25.90 -3.34 -45.90
N LEU A 731 26.60 -4.20 -46.65
CA LEU A 731 26.30 -5.61 -46.87
C LEU A 731 26.65 -6.41 -45.62
N ASP A 732 27.79 -6.17 -44.99
CA ASP A 732 28.23 -6.70 -43.70
C ASP A 732 27.38 -6.16 -42.56
N ALA A 733 26.94 -4.89 -42.61
CA ALA A 733 25.94 -4.37 -41.67
C ALA A 733 24.55 -4.95 -41.95
N SER A 734 24.20 -5.23 -43.21
CA SER A 734 22.98 -5.96 -43.58
C SER A 734 23.06 -7.46 -43.27
N GLU A 735 24.26 -8.05 -43.26
CA GLU A 735 24.55 -9.42 -42.85
C GLU A 735 24.64 -9.51 -41.34
N ALA A 736 25.11 -8.47 -40.65
CA ALA A 736 25.07 -8.33 -39.20
C ALA A 736 23.64 -8.04 -38.72
N ILE A 737 22.86 -7.25 -39.44
CA ILE A 737 21.43 -7.04 -39.19
C ILE A 737 20.65 -8.30 -39.56
N SER A 738 21.00 -9.01 -40.65
CA SER A 738 20.42 -10.34 -40.95
C SER A 738 20.89 -11.40 -39.96
N ALA A 739 22.09 -11.35 -39.39
CA ALA A 739 22.58 -12.26 -38.35
C ALA A 739 21.96 -11.96 -36.98
N VAL A 740 21.66 -10.70 -36.70
CA VAL A 740 20.84 -10.28 -35.54
C VAL A 740 19.36 -10.68 -35.76
N ARG A 741 18.86 -10.65 -37.01
CA ARG A 741 17.52 -11.12 -37.37
C ARG A 741 17.40 -12.66 -37.42
N ASP A 742 18.47 -13.36 -37.78
CA ASP A 742 18.59 -14.83 -37.81
C ASP A 742 18.92 -15.43 -36.43
N ALA A 743 19.26 -14.58 -35.44
CA ALA A 743 19.26 -14.96 -34.01
C ALA A 743 17.84 -14.96 -33.39
N GLY A 744 16.82 -14.51 -34.13
CA GLY A 744 15.44 -14.99 -34.06
C GLY A 744 14.63 -14.68 -32.80
N ILE A 745 14.11 -13.46 -32.65
CA ILE A 745 12.88 -13.18 -31.89
C ILE A 745 12.13 -12.07 -32.65
N ILE A 746 10.96 -12.35 -33.23
CA ILE A 746 10.13 -11.36 -33.94
C ILE A 746 8.72 -11.37 -33.36
N THR A 747 8.25 -10.21 -32.92
CA THR A 747 6.86 -9.95 -32.46
C THR A 747 6.04 -9.37 -33.61
N ASP A 748 4.93 -10.02 -33.96
CA ASP A 748 3.97 -9.51 -34.95
C ASP A 748 3.21 -8.31 -34.37
N PRO A 749 3.35 -7.10 -34.93
CA PRO A 749 2.72 -5.89 -34.38
C PRO A 749 1.19 -5.83 -34.55
N ALA A 750 0.58 -6.70 -35.36
CA ALA A 750 -0.87 -6.77 -35.49
C ALA A 750 -1.53 -7.70 -34.46
N THR A 751 -0.77 -8.65 -33.90
CA THR A 751 -1.30 -9.72 -33.03
C THR A 751 -0.60 -9.82 -31.68
N GLY A 752 0.57 -9.16 -31.51
CA GLY A 752 1.38 -9.21 -30.30
C GLY A 752 2.19 -10.51 -30.12
N LEU A 753 2.13 -11.46 -31.06
CA LEU A 753 2.75 -12.78 -30.92
C LEU A 753 4.23 -12.78 -31.32
N THR A 754 5.08 -13.34 -30.46
CA THR A 754 6.55 -13.38 -30.63
C THR A 754 7.05 -14.77 -31.06
N SER A 755 7.92 -14.86 -32.07
CA SER A 755 8.40 -16.13 -32.68
C SER A 755 9.92 -16.16 -32.97
N ILE A 756 10.55 -17.35 -32.86
CA ILE A 756 12.01 -17.57 -32.98
C ILE A 756 12.35 -18.35 -34.26
N TYR A 757 12.93 -17.68 -35.25
CA TYR A 757 13.08 -18.21 -36.62
C TYR A 757 14.12 -19.35 -36.76
N ALA A 758 15.15 -19.40 -35.91
CA ALA A 758 16.19 -20.45 -35.93
C ALA A 758 15.61 -21.86 -35.66
N LEU A 759 14.50 -21.93 -34.94
CA LEU A 759 13.83 -23.19 -34.58
C LEU A 759 13.01 -23.75 -35.76
N ASP A 760 12.42 -22.91 -36.60
CA ASP A 760 11.62 -23.32 -37.77
C ASP A 760 12.47 -23.77 -38.97
N ALA A 761 13.66 -23.17 -39.13
CA ALA A 761 14.63 -23.62 -40.13
C ALA A 761 15.21 -25.02 -39.80
N TYR A 762 15.44 -25.33 -38.51
CA TYR A 762 15.92 -26.65 -38.06
C TYR A 762 14.82 -27.72 -38.16
N LYS A 763 13.55 -27.39 -37.86
CA LYS A 763 12.38 -28.27 -38.06
C LYS A 763 12.21 -28.69 -39.53
N THR A 764 12.42 -27.76 -40.46
CA THR A 764 12.24 -28.00 -41.90
C THR A 764 13.38 -28.85 -42.51
N ALA A 765 14.60 -28.72 -41.98
CA ALA A 765 15.78 -29.42 -42.49
C ALA A 765 15.94 -30.86 -41.97
N ASN A 766 15.47 -31.16 -40.75
CA ASN A 766 15.79 -32.42 -40.05
C ASN A 766 14.60 -33.32 -39.71
N ASP A 767 13.37 -32.99 -40.15
CA ASP A 767 12.14 -33.78 -39.94
C ASP A 767 11.97 -34.28 -38.48
N ALA A 768 12.35 -33.42 -37.53
CA ALA A 768 12.38 -33.71 -36.10
C ALA A 768 11.34 -32.84 -35.38
N ARG A 769 10.34 -33.48 -34.73
CA ARG A 769 9.46 -32.80 -33.76
C ARG A 769 10.16 -32.76 -32.41
N VAL A 770 10.77 -31.63 -32.07
CA VAL A 770 11.17 -31.30 -30.69
C VAL A 770 10.37 -30.08 -30.24
N SER A 771 10.04 -30.10 -28.95
CA SER A 771 8.88 -29.48 -28.34
C SER A 771 9.20 -28.11 -27.74
N THR A 772 8.15 -27.33 -27.49
CA THR A 772 8.15 -25.93 -27.09
C THR A 772 9.14 -25.65 -25.95
N VAL A 773 9.95 -24.61 -26.14
CA VAL A 773 10.75 -23.95 -25.10
C VAL A 773 10.09 -22.58 -24.89
N GLU A 774 9.49 -22.36 -23.72
CA GLU A 774 8.86 -21.09 -23.32
C GLU A 774 9.76 -20.43 -22.27
N VAL A 775 10.05 -19.14 -22.45
CA VAL A 775 10.71 -18.29 -21.45
C VAL A 775 9.82 -17.07 -21.28
N ASP A 776 9.09 -17.03 -20.17
CA ASP A 776 8.22 -15.92 -19.81
C ASP A 776 8.95 -15.04 -18.78
N LEU A 777 8.97 -13.74 -19.07
CA LEU A 777 9.58 -12.68 -18.26
C LEU A 777 8.47 -11.68 -17.92
N ASP A 778 8.00 -11.72 -16.68
CA ASP A 778 7.05 -10.72 -16.18
C ASP A 778 7.82 -9.67 -15.36
N ALA A 779 7.91 -8.46 -15.90
CA ALA A 779 8.59 -7.35 -15.25
C ALA A 779 7.75 -6.69 -14.15
N VAL A 780 6.43 -6.91 -14.14
CA VAL A 780 5.50 -6.38 -13.14
C VAL A 780 5.49 -7.27 -11.90
N GLU A 781 5.46 -8.59 -12.10
CA GLU A 781 5.55 -9.58 -11.02
C GLU A 781 7.00 -9.93 -10.65
N SER A 782 7.98 -9.50 -11.46
CA SER A 782 9.41 -9.74 -11.28
C SER A 782 9.79 -11.23 -11.27
N THR A 783 9.10 -12.03 -12.09
CA THR A 783 9.23 -13.48 -12.21
C THR A 783 9.91 -13.88 -13.53
N LEU A 784 10.71 -14.95 -13.49
CA LEU A 784 11.32 -15.58 -14.67
C LEU A 784 10.94 -17.07 -14.68
N THR A 785 10.25 -17.52 -15.73
CA THR A 785 9.86 -18.94 -15.87
C THR A 785 10.40 -19.51 -17.19
N SER A 786 11.11 -20.64 -17.12
CA SER A 786 11.64 -21.38 -18.26
C SER A 786 11.07 -22.80 -18.29
N LYS A 787 10.45 -23.19 -19.40
CA LYS A 787 9.80 -24.50 -19.56
C LYS A 787 10.25 -25.20 -20.84
N VAL A 788 10.66 -26.46 -20.71
CA VAL A 788 11.02 -27.34 -21.83
C VAL A 788 10.16 -28.59 -21.79
N THR A 789 9.42 -28.87 -22.86
CA THR A 789 8.72 -30.15 -23.03
C THR A 789 9.43 -31.01 -24.09
N LEU A 790 9.42 -32.34 -23.99
CA LEU A 790 9.93 -33.29 -24.99
C LEU A 790 8.94 -34.45 -25.13
N ALA A 791 8.29 -34.56 -26.29
CA ALA A 791 7.38 -35.65 -26.61
C ALA A 791 8.00 -36.57 -27.69
N GLN A 792 8.28 -37.83 -27.35
CA GLN A 792 8.75 -38.85 -28.31
C GLN A 792 7.58 -39.75 -28.72
N VAL A 793 7.27 -39.79 -30.02
CA VAL A 793 6.24 -40.67 -30.63
C VAL A 793 6.86 -41.37 -31.86
N ASP A 794 6.80 -42.70 -31.94
CA ASP A 794 7.44 -43.48 -33.02
C ASP A 794 6.75 -43.22 -34.38
N ALA A 795 7.50 -42.63 -35.31
CA ALA A 795 6.99 -41.91 -36.47
C ALA A 795 6.60 -42.79 -37.69
N ARG A 796 6.77 -44.11 -37.64
CA ARG A 796 6.54 -44.97 -38.82
C ARG A 796 5.08 -45.28 -39.14
N ILE A 797 4.13 -44.90 -38.28
CA ILE A 797 2.70 -45.22 -38.47
C ILE A 797 1.82 -43.96 -38.55
N ALA A 798 2.16 -42.86 -37.87
CA ALA A 798 1.28 -41.70 -37.77
C ALA A 798 1.18 -40.85 -39.05
N GLY A 799 2.22 -40.83 -39.90
CA GLY A 799 2.28 -39.92 -41.05
C GLY A 799 1.44 -40.31 -42.28
N ALA A 800 0.80 -41.48 -42.31
CA ALA A 800 0.12 -41.99 -43.51
C ALA A 800 -1.40 -42.06 -43.42
N VAL A 801 -2.02 -41.86 -42.25
CA VAL A 801 -3.46 -42.18 -42.07
C VAL A 801 -4.28 -41.08 -41.39
N PHE A 802 -3.73 -40.23 -40.52
CA PHE A 802 -4.55 -39.31 -39.71
C PHE A 802 -3.94 -37.90 -39.73
N GLY A 803 -4.38 -37.09 -40.69
CA GLY A 803 -3.91 -35.72 -40.92
C GLY A 803 -4.33 -34.68 -39.87
N ASP A 804 -4.66 -35.11 -38.65
CA ASP A 804 -4.98 -34.19 -37.54
C ASP A 804 -4.73 -34.85 -36.17
N ALA A 805 -4.12 -34.09 -35.24
CA ALA A 805 -3.62 -34.62 -33.95
C ALA A 805 -4.72 -34.98 -32.93
N GLY A 806 -5.98 -34.61 -33.19
CA GLY A 806 -7.11 -34.84 -32.30
C GLY A 806 -7.65 -36.28 -32.23
N GLU A 807 -7.25 -37.18 -33.14
CA GLU A 807 -7.72 -38.58 -33.16
C GLU A 807 -6.80 -39.59 -32.42
N LEU A 808 -5.71 -39.12 -31.80
CA LEU A 808 -4.68 -39.98 -31.19
C LEU A 808 -5.10 -40.71 -29.89
N LEU A 809 -6.27 -40.41 -29.30
CA LEU A 809 -6.68 -41.03 -28.03
C LEU A 809 -7.32 -42.43 -28.17
N LEU A 810 -7.36 -43.05 -29.36
CA LEU A 810 -8.01 -44.35 -29.53
C LEU A 810 -7.22 -45.44 -30.28
N SER A 811 -5.90 -45.31 -30.44
CA SER A 811 -5.10 -46.31 -31.19
C SER A 811 -3.88 -46.92 -30.49
N GLY A 812 -3.67 -46.66 -29.20
CA GLY A 812 -2.72 -47.43 -28.39
C GLY A 812 -1.24 -47.30 -28.83
N MET A 813 -0.80 -46.08 -29.11
CA MET A 813 0.61 -45.78 -29.36
C MET A 813 1.31 -45.36 -28.07
N ASP A 814 2.50 -45.92 -27.82
CA ASP A 814 3.33 -45.56 -26.66
C ASP A 814 3.84 -44.11 -26.81
N ALA A 815 3.61 -43.27 -25.80
CA ALA A 815 4.02 -41.86 -25.79
C ALA A 815 4.75 -41.53 -24.48
N ARG A 816 5.91 -40.87 -24.60
CA ARG A 816 6.69 -40.37 -23.47
C ARG A 816 6.81 -38.85 -23.55
N ILE A 817 6.31 -38.17 -22.52
CA ILE A 817 6.38 -36.71 -22.37
C ILE A 817 7.27 -36.40 -21.18
N VAL A 818 8.32 -35.62 -21.39
CA VAL A 818 9.19 -35.10 -20.33
C VAL A 818 9.03 -33.58 -20.32
N THR A 819 8.65 -33.00 -19.18
CA THR A 819 8.56 -31.55 -18.97
C THR A 819 9.52 -31.16 -17.86
N VAL A 820 10.34 -30.14 -18.10
CA VAL A 820 11.23 -29.54 -17.11
C VAL A 820 10.89 -28.06 -17.03
N GLU A 821 10.65 -27.57 -15.83
CA GLU A 821 10.27 -26.19 -15.49
C GLU A 821 11.25 -25.65 -14.44
N GLU A 822 11.69 -24.42 -14.64
CA GLU A 822 12.51 -23.65 -13.71
C GLU A 822 11.85 -22.28 -13.53
N GLY A 823 11.50 -21.93 -12.29
CA GLY A 823 10.85 -20.67 -11.94
C GLY A 823 11.65 -19.94 -10.86
N LEU A 824 11.92 -18.66 -11.10
CA LEU A 824 12.55 -17.75 -10.14
C LEU A 824 11.58 -16.61 -9.81
N ASP A 825 11.25 -16.49 -8.53
CA ASP A 825 10.52 -15.36 -7.96
C ASP A 825 11.51 -14.49 -7.18
N ALA A 826 11.77 -13.28 -7.69
CA ALA A 826 12.71 -12.36 -7.06
C ALA A 826 12.14 -11.61 -5.85
N VAL A 827 10.81 -11.55 -5.72
CA VAL A 827 10.10 -10.87 -4.62
C VAL A 827 10.08 -11.76 -3.38
N GLU A 828 9.74 -13.03 -3.55
CA GLU A 828 9.72 -14.01 -2.46
C GLU A 828 11.11 -14.65 -2.21
N GLY A 829 12.06 -14.53 -3.15
CA GLY A 829 13.40 -15.11 -3.03
C GLY A 829 13.41 -16.63 -3.20
N THR A 830 12.47 -17.15 -4.00
CA THR A 830 12.19 -18.58 -4.15
C THR A 830 12.62 -19.08 -5.53
N LEU A 831 13.34 -20.21 -5.56
CA LEU A 831 13.72 -20.93 -6.79
C LEU A 831 13.06 -22.31 -6.78
N ILE A 832 12.29 -22.62 -7.83
CA ILE A 832 11.60 -23.91 -7.99
C ILE A 832 12.08 -24.58 -9.28
N GLU A 833 12.64 -25.78 -9.15
CA GLU A 833 12.96 -26.67 -10.26
C GLU A 833 12.02 -27.88 -10.24
N LYS A 834 11.28 -28.10 -11.33
CA LYS A 834 10.32 -29.20 -11.43
C LYS A 834 10.52 -30.00 -12.72
N ALA A 835 10.68 -31.31 -12.58
CA ALA A 835 10.76 -32.25 -13.69
C ALA A 835 9.62 -33.26 -13.61
N SER A 836 8.81 -33.36 -14.67
CA SER A 836 7.69 -34.27 -14.78
C SER A 836 7.87 -35.20 -15.98
N VAL A 837 7.70 -36.51 -15.78
CA VAL A 837 7.75 -37.54 -16.82
C VAL A 837 6.41 -38.27 -16.85
N VAL A 838 5.80 -38.33 -18.02
CA VAL A 838 4.56 -39.05 -18.29
C VAL A 838 4.85 -40.11 -19.35
N ASP A 839 4.80 -41.39 -18.96
CA ASP A 839 4.98 -42.53 -19.85
C ASP A 839 3.63 -43.23 -20.03
N VAL A 840 3.04 -43.19 -21.23
CA VAL A 840 1.76 -43.84 -21.55
C VAL A 840 2.01 -45.02 -22.47
N ASN A 841 1.58 -46.23 -22.07
CA ASN A 841 1.61 -47.42 -22.92
C ASN A 841 0.21 -48.07 -23.05
N ALA A 842 0.10 -49.09 -23.90
CA ALA A 842 -1.17 -49.78 -24.19
C ALA A 842 -1.84 -50.50 -22.99
N LEU A 843 -1.17 -50.59 -21.83
CA LEU A 843 -1.65 -51.28 -20.61
C LEU A 843 -1.92 -50.32 -19.43
N GLY A 844 -1.60 -49.02 -19.55
CA GLY A 844 -1.73 -48.01 -18.49
C GLY A 844 -0.61 -46.97 -18.55
N GLY A 845 -0.81 -45.78 -17.97
CA GLY A 845 0.15 -44.67 -18.01
C GLY A 845 0.72 -44.34 -16.63
N ARG A 846 2.03 -44.13 -16.54
CA ARG A 846 2.75 -43.78 -15.30
C ARG A 846 3.18 -42.31 -15.33
N ILE A 847 2.96 -41.60 -14.23
CA ILE A 847 3.41 -40.22 -14.02
C ILE A 847 4.44 -40.20 -12.89
N GLY A 848 5.60 -39.61 -13.15
CA GLY A 848 6.63 -39.34 -12.14
C GLY A 848 6.98 -37.86 -12.12
N THR A 849 6.97 -37.25 -10.94
CA THR A 849 7.36 -35.84 -10.74
C THR A 849 8.46 -35.75 -9.70
N ALA A 850 9.46 -34.91 -9.97
CA ALA A 850 10.53 -34.55 -9.05
C ALA A 850 10.60 -33.03 -8.95
N GLU A 851 10.61 -32.50 -7.73
CA GLU A 851 10.59 -31.07 -7.45
C GLU A 851 11.66 -30.73 -6.40
N SER A 852 12.39 -29.64 -6.65
CA SER A 852 13.37 -29.06 -5.75
C SER A 852 13.01 -27.60 -5.53
N ARG A 853 12.79 -27.20 -4.28
CA ARG A 853 12.45 -25.84 -3.87
C ARG A 853 13.55 -25.30 -2.96
N LEU A 854 14.06 -24.12 -3.30
CA LEU A 854 15.01 -23.35 -2.49
C LEU A 854 14.34 -22.05 -2.07
N ASP A 855 14.22 -21.82 -0.76
CA ASP A 855 13.58 -20.63 -0.19
C ASP A 855 14.61 -19.81 0.59
N GLY A 856 14.86 -18.58 0.12
CA GLY A 856 15.81 -17.66 0.74
C GLY A 856 15.32 -17.02 2.04
N GLN A 857 14.00 -16.88 2.24
CA GLN A 857 13.43 -16.20 3.41
C GLN A 857 13.33 -17.13 4.63
N ASP A 858 12.91 -18.39 4.42
CA ASP A 858 12.79 -19.39 5.50
C ASP A 858 14.03 -20.26 5.71
N ALA A 859 15.08 -20.08 4.89
CA ALA A 859 16.30 -20.89 4.87
C ALA A 859 16.02 -22.42 4.74
N GLU A 860 14.98 -22.77 3.98
CA GLU A 860 14.50 -24.14 3.80
C GLU A 860 14.95 -24.71 2.44
N ILE A 861 15.32 -26.00 2.42
CA ILE A 861 15.54 -26.78 1.20
C ILE A 861 14.60 -27.98 1.22
N ALA A 862 13.62 -28.00 0.32
CA ALA A 862 12.64 -29.08 0.21
C ALA A 862 12.82 -29.85 -1.10
N LEU A 863 12.84 -31.18 -1.02
CA LEU A 863 13.03 -32.07 -2.16
C LEU A 863 11.93 -33.13 -2.14
N LEU A 864 11.06 -33.13 -3.16
CA LEU A 864 9.89 -33.99 -3.22
C LEU A 864 9.90 -34.81 -4.51
N ALA A 865 9.73 -36.13 -4.39
CA ALA A 865 9.59 -37.03 -5.52
C ALA A 865 8.33 -37.89 -5.35
N THR A 866 7.43 -37.83 -6.32
CA THR A 866 6.17 -38.58 -6.30
C THR A 866 6.00 -39.39 -7.59
N SER A 867 5.50 -40.62 -7.48
CA SER A 867 5.16 -41.44 -8.65
C SER A 867 3.79 -42.07 -8.47
N GLN A 868 2.95 -41.99 -9.51
CA GLN A 868 1.63 -42.59 -9.57
C GLN A 868 1.56 -43.52 -10.79
N GLU A 869 1.17 -44.78 -10.58
CA GLU A 869 0.97 -45.80 -11.62
C GLU A 869 -0.48 -45.89 -12.09
#